data_AF-A0A6S6M4T5-F1
#
_entry.id   AF-A0A6S6M4T5-F1
#
_cell.length_a   1.000
_cell.length_b   1.000
_cell.length_c   1.000
_cell.angle_alpha   90.00
_cell.angle_beta   90.00
_cell.angle_gamma   90.00
#
_symmetry.space_group_name_H-M   'P 1'
#
loop_
_entity.id
_entity.type
_entity.pdbx_description
1 polymer ?
#
loop_
_entity_poly.entity_id
_entity_poly.type
_entity_poly.pdbx_seq_one_letter_code
_entity_poly.pdbx_strand_id
1 'polypeptide(L)'
;MLSKYGGRCLSVLALLVLTLMALGAGQAQAASQYSYDCTFCHQMPPLDSGTAKKNPYTGAIPGNHQGHASAAVNSCAKCHGDASGYAMGHRNKTIELADGIGYSRKIAAGFVNQTSVPPNPMGTCSTVACHSDGKGNLKATPAWGSAPFQAPGDCSACHDVAPASGNHPTLGSKHAAYFGTGTGSCVNCHTDHTAQAKPFSHATSAGRAIEVSFTDGGSFAGNKCSNVYCHSNGQGSYTPPTWGAALDCAGCHGDATSNTLSGKHAKHVNNAGFLGTNYGCVECHSATVTDNSTIGTFANHANRNKDVAGAHVGTPVAGTCSTSYCHSDGKGTQKSVTWTQTEALSCKSCHGSDAAPAFASIAGEPNYANAGADQPRANSHANHVFGAESCQNCHVDTTTDGLSIKAGAPHTDGTRSVAAGNGKSFSIVGNSCSAVSCHDGGGKIAGVGAAKWGQSLGCAGCHGDAATLTTNAHAAHVASKGYSCDTCHAQTVTGSSTLANKALHGDAIVEVAGVKVNSFATDTKNCATSCHLTGTPKWTDAASGACGTCHKALSTTVNGLVSSNAHSAHFTASYGPGMNGAAATSCSGCHTPNTAASHADGLVNLAIGYNKVGTCSSCHKQSTNWTAGRVSCESCHSTAGGELSVIGTLTAPDKTLAATKGHGKAGVSCSSCHDANSGHINGVAGDKRLLATLTGSENQECNYCHTDAGKVTGFKLGVKVHQASGLGSKCADCHNAHGTANNMMVNGTINGTAVSFTGNNTFANGANTGVCQVCHTATQYFKKDGTGATHVESTKNCLDCHAHNPSTGLAFMANGACDACHGYPPAPRKTNFAVSFAVQGNWSSAKFEDYSGGGGAHVVAAHIKKDANPSEGWANCLPCHFEGQAGHNRALPVRDFVQNVTVKVDPQYRFSDEALVSYTSAQLVSGGVNKSGSCFNVSCHFRPSPQWSIER
;
A
#
# COMPACT_ATOMS: atom_id res chain seq x y z
N MET A 1 -93.01 -13.20 2.79
CA MET A 1 -91.68 -12.72 2.31
C MET A 1 -91.73 -11.20 2.13
N LEU A 2 -90.59 -10.51 2.04
CA LEU A 2 -90.50 -9.04 2.21
C LEU A 2 -91.04 -8.24 1.00
N SER A 3 -91.50 -7.00 1.24
CA SER A 3 -91.40 -5.91 0.25
C SER A 3 -91.45 -4.48 0.82
N LYS A 4 -90.55 -3.66 0.28
CA LYS A 4 -90.53 -2.20 -0.02
C LYS A 4 -91.46 -1.15 0.68
N TYR A 5 -90.85 0.05 0.80
CA TYR A 5 -91.41 1.43 0.90
C TYR A 5 -91.97 1.95 2.24
N GLY A 6 -91.77 3.27 2.46
CA GLY A 6 -92.14 4.05 3.65
C GLY A 6 -91.10 3.99 4.78
N GLY A 7 -90.75 5.05 5.52
CA GLY A 7 -91.16 6.47 5.48
C GLY A 7 -92.04 6.90 6.67
N ARG A 8 -92.11 8.22 6.92
CA ARG A 8 -93.06 8.92 7.84
C ARG A 8 -92.79 8.74 9.35
N CYS A 9 -93.41 9.49 10.29
CA CYS A 9 -93.82 10.92 10.36
C CYS A 9 -94.28 11.18 11.81
N LEU A 10 -93.55 11.97 12.64
CA LEU A 10 -94.14 12.51 13.89
C LEU A 10 -93.61 13.90 14.29
N SER A 11 -92.29 14.09 14.41
CA SER A 11 -91.74 15.34 15.00
C SER A 11 -91.98 16.63 14.20
N VAL A 12 -92.25 16.52 12.89
CA VAL A 12 -92.46 17.70 12.02
C VAL A 12 -93.77 18.44 12.33
N LEU A 13 -94.79 17.76 12.89
CA LEU A 13 -96.12 18.34 13.07
C LEU A 13 -96.15 19.46 14.14
N ALA A 14 -95.25 19.41 15.12
CA ALA A 14 -95.14 20.44 16.16
C ALA A 14 -94.58 21.77 15.63
N LEU A 15 -93.88 21.78 14.49
CA LEU A 15 -93.17 22.95 13.97
C LEU A 15 -94.09 23.94 13.22
N LEU A 16 -95.32 23.54 12.90
CA LEU A 16 -96.20 24.27 11.97
C LEU A 16 -97.32 25.08 12.65
N VAL A 17 -97.80 24.66 13.83
CA VAL A 17 -98.99 25.27 14.44
C VAL A 17 -98.66 26.58 15.15
N LEU A 18 -97.52 26.66 15.84
CA LEU A 18 -97.15 27.84 16.63
C LEU A 18 -96.61 29.01 15.76
N THR A 19 -96.08 28.69 14.58
CA THR A 19 -95.50 29.67 13.64
C THR A 19 -96.55 30.41 12.80
N LEU A 20 -97.78 29.88 12.68
CA LEU A 20 -98.87 30.52 11.92
C LEU A 20 -99.49 31.75 12.62
N MET A 21 -99.17 32.03 13.88
CA MET A 21 -99.82 33.10 14.66
C MET A 21 -99.21 34.51 14.50
N ALA A 22 -98.19 34.69 13.66
CA ALA A 22 -97.32 35.89 13.70
C ALA A 22 -97.29 36.77 12.43
N LEU A 23 -98.08 36.48 11.38
CA LEU A 23 -98.10 37.30 10.15
C LEU A 23 -99.54 37.63 9.70
N GLY A 24 -99.96 38.90 9.79
CA GLY A 24 -101.27 39.33 9.24
C GLY A 24 -101.81 40.70 9.66
N ALA A 25 -101.14 41.81 9.30
CA ALA A 25 -101.73 43.16 9.33
C ALA A 25 -101.00 44.12 8.35
N GLY A 26 -101.72 45.03 7.67
CA GLY A 26 -101.10 45.93 6.67
C GLY A 26 -101.86 47.22 6.34
N GLN A 27 -101.14 48.35 6.45
CA GLN A 27 -101.18 49.66 5.75
C GLN A 27 -102.49 50.39 5.34
N ALA A 28 -102.51 51.72 5.56
CA ALA A 28 -103.17 52.76 4.74
C ALA A 28 -102.61 54.18 5.04
N GLN A 29 -102.56 55.10 4.05
CA GLN A 29 -102.10 56.52 4.18
C GLN A 29 -102.67 57.48 3.10
N ALA A 30 -102.80 58.79 3.43
CA ALA A 30 -103.12 59.97 2.57
C ALA A 30 -102.99 61.28 3.42
N ALA A 31 -102.96 62.56 2.97
CA ALA A 31 -102.62 63.29 1.72
C ALA A 31 -102.44 64.81 2.08
N SER A 32 -102.18 65.76 1.14
CA SER A 32 -101.89 67.19 1.48
C SER A 32 -102.24 68.27 0.41
N GLN A 33 -101.95 69.55 0.70
CA GLN A 33 -102.33 70.78 -0.04
C GLN A 33 -101.14 71.78 -0.17
N TYR A 34 -101.16 72.72 -1.13
CA TYR A 34 -99.98 73.50 -1.59
C TYR A 34 -99.81 74.94 -1.07
N SER A 35 -98.58 75.48 -1.20
CA SER A 35 -98.15 76.85 -0.83
C SER A 35 -97.54 77.64 -2.02
N TYR A 36 -97.39 78.97 -1.86
CA TYR A 36 -96.77 79.87 -2.85
C TYR A 36 -95.38 80.33 -2.35
N ASP A 37 -94.35 80.16 -3.17
CA ASP A 37 -92.95 80.49 -2.85
C ASP A 37 -92.17 81.01 -4.08
N CYS A 38 -90.83 81.06 -4.02
CA CYS A 38 -90.00 81.43 -5.17
C CYS A 38 -90.24 80.50 -6.38
N THR A 39 -90.38 79.20 -6.10
CA THR A 39 -90.61 78.11 -7.07
C THR A 39 -91.91 78.29 -7.86
N PHE A 40 -92.91 78.99 -7.29
CA PHE A 40 -94.15 79.33 -7.98
C PHE A 40 -93.97 80.38 -9.10
N CYS A 41 -93.07 81.36 -8.91
CA CYS A 41 -92.83 82.45 -9.87
C CYS A 41 -91.70 82.14 -10.86
N HIS A 42 -90.68 81.40 -10.40
CA HIS A 42 -89.48 81.05 -11.16
C HIS A 42 -89.03 79.65 -10.78
N GLN A 43 -88.56 78.85 -11.73
CA GLN A 43 -87.83 77.63 -11.36
C GLN A 43 -86.56 78.01 -10.58
N MET A 44 -86.18 77.21 -9.57
CA MET A 44 -85.08 77.51 -8.65
C MET A 44 -83.98 76.42 -8.71
N PRO A 45 -82.73 76.75 -9.13
CA PRO A 45 -82.31 78.02 -9.70
C PRO A 45 -82.99 78.30 -11.06
N PRO A 46 -83.04 79.56 -11.53
CA PRO A 46 -83.59 79.89 -12.84
C PRO A 46 -82.96 79.07 -13.94
N LEU A 47 -83.78 78.55 -14.86
CA LEU A 47 -83.27 77.90 -16.07
C LEU A 47 -82.51 78.91 -16.92
N ASP A 48 -81.37 78.50 -17.48
CA ASP A 48 -80.59 79.32 -18.39
C ASP A 48 -81.08 79.14 -19.83
N SER A 49 -81.23 80.25 -20.55
CA SER A 49 -81.61 80.25 -21.96
C SER A 49 -80.38 79.99 -22.81
N GLY A 50 -80.43 78.95 -23.67
CA GLY A 50 -79.43 78.70 -24.71
C GLY A 50 -79.38 79.75 -25.83
N THR A 51 -79.94 80.95 -25.60
CA THR A 51 -79.90 82.11 -26.50
C THR A 51 -79.79 83.39 -25.66
N ALA A 52 -79.31 84.48 -26.27
CA ALA A 52 -79.26 85.82 -25.64
C ALA A 52 -80.64 86.48 -25.40
N LYS A 53 -81.73 85.72 -25.36
CA LYS A 53 -83.11 86.17 -25.09
C LYS A 53 -83.79 85.25 -24.09
N LYS A 54 -84.73 85.77 -23.29
CA LYS A 54 -85.59 84.94 -22.43
C LYS A 54 -86.39 83.97 -23.31
N ASN A 55 -86.35 82.68 -22.99
CA ASN A 55 -87.20 81.68 -23.63
C ASN A 55 -88.65 81.87 -23.11
N PRO A 56 -89.63 82.21 -23.97
CA PRO A 56 -91.00 82.46 -23.53
C PRO A 56 -91.75 81.18 -23.13
N TYR A 57 -91.31 80.01 -23.61
CA TYR A 57 -91.98 78.72 -23.38
C TYR A 57 -91.54 78.03 -22.08
N THR A 58 -90.26 78.16 -21.70
CA THR A 58 -89.70 77.56 -20.47
C THR A 58 -89.47 78.57 -19.35
N GLY A 59 -89.66 79.87 -19.62
CA GLY A 59 -89.34 80.96 -18.71
C GLY A 59 -87.83 81.23 -18.53
N ALA A 60 -86.96 80.41 -19.13
CA ALA A 60 -85.50 80.46 -18.96
C ALA A 60 -84.90 81.81 -19.39
N ILE A 61 -83.92 82.31 -18.64
CA ILE A 61 -83.30 83.63 -18.80
C ILE A 61 -81.85 83.53 -19.29
N PRO A 62 -81.32 84.48 -20.08
CA PRO A 62 -79.91 84.45 -20.50
C PRO A 62 -78.97 84.56 -19.30
N GLY A 63 -77.99 83.67 -19.19
CA GLY A 63 -77.01 83.66 -18.10
C GLY A 63 -76.43 82.28 -17.84
N ASN A 64 -75.84 82.11 -16.65
CA ASN A 64 -75.29 80.84 -16.14
C ASN A 64 -75.79 80.57 -14.69
N HIS A 65 -77.03 80.91 -14.39
CA HIS A 65 -77.64 80.80 -13.06
C HIS A 65 -77.66 79.34 -12.57
N GLN A 66 -77.91 78.36 -13.44
CA GLN A 66 -77.88 76.93 -13.10
C GLN A 66 -76.48 76.43 -12.72
N GLY A 67 -75.42 77.13 -13.14
CA GLY A 67 -74.03 76.85 -12.77
C GLY A 67 -73.55 77.53 -11.48
N HIS A 68 -74.17 78.65 -11.08
CA HIS A 68 -73.69 79.51 -10.00
C HIS A 68 -74.62 79.57 -8.77
N ALA A 69 -75.92 79.34 -8.95
CA ALA A 69 -76.92 79.29 -7.89
C ALA A 69 -77.38 77.85 -7.63
N SER A 70 -77.97 77.62 -6.45
CA SER A 70 -78.64 76.37 -6.10
C SER A 70 -80.15 76.63 -5.93
N ALA A 71 -80.92 75.58 -5.65
CA ALA A 71 -82.34 75.73 -5.33
C ALA A 71 -82.59 76.50 -3.99
N ALA A 72 -81.55 76.76 -3.19
CA ALA A 72 -81.67 77.50 -1.94
C ALA A 72 -81.57 79.02 -2.18
N VAL A 73 -82.53 79.77 -1.64
CA VAL A 73 -82.65 81.24 -1.79
C VAL A 73 -81.39 81.99 -1.35
N ASN A 74 -80.69 81.49 -0.31
CA ASN A 74 -79.44 82.09 0.18
C ASN A 74 -78.27 82.00 -0.83
N SER A 75 -78.35 81.17 -1.87
CA SER A 75 -77.36 81.16 -2.95
C SER A 75 -77.52 82.39 -3.87
N CYS A 76 -78.76 82.83 -4.11
CA CYS A 76 -79.07 84.02 -4.91
C CYS A 76 -78.69 85.32 -4.20
N ALA A 77 -78.80 85.36 -2.87
CA ALA A 77 -78.43 86.52 -2.05
C ALA A 77 -76.96 86.92 -2.24
N LYS A 78 -76.06 85.96 -2.51
CA LYS A 78 -74.65 86.21 -2.85
C LYS A 78 -74.45 87.11 -4.07
N CYS A 79 -75.41 87.11 -5.01
CA CYS A 79 -75.35 87.89 -6.23
C CYS A 79 -76.29 89.11 -6.20
N HIS A 80 -77.44 89.00 -5.55
CA HIS A 80 -78.53 89.99 -5.60
C HIS A 80 -78.75 90.77 -4.29
N GLY A 81 -78.00 90.49 -3.22
CA GLY A 81 -78.20 91.14 -1.93
C GLY A 81 -79.46 90.62 -1.23
N ASP A 82 -80.55 91.39 -1.26
CA ASP A 82 -81.78 91.14 -0.50
C ASP A 82 -82.71 90.07 -1.13
N ALA A 83 -82.14 88.95 -1.58
CA ALA A 83 -82.92 87.82 -2.09
C ALA A 83 -83.55 86.98 -0.97
N SER A 84 -83.04 87.08 0.26
CA SER A 84 -83.48 86.28 1.42
C SER A 84 -84.73 86.80 2.13
N GLY A 85 -85.02 88.10 2.04
CA GLY A 85 -86.29 88.66 2.49
C GLY A 85 -87.32 88.61 1.37
N TYR A 86 -88.28 87.69 1.42
CA TYR A 86 -89.38 87.63 0.43
C TYR A 86 -90.43 88.73 0.69
N ALA A 87 -89.98 89.98 0.69
CA ALA A 87 -90.82 91.16 0.69
C ALA A 87 -91.29 91.47 -0.73
N MET A 88 -92.48 92.05 -0.86
CA MET A 88 -93.07 92.41 -2.16
C MET A 88 -92.26 93.49 -2.93
N GLY A 89 -91.23 94.08 -2.29
CA GLY A 89 -90.35 95.11 -2.85
C GLY A 89 -89.45 94.67 -4.00
N HIS A 90 -89.09 93.38 -4.11
CA HIS A 90 -88.25 92.89 -5.22
C HIS A 90 -88.88 93.10 -6.62
N ARG A 91 -90.18 93.41 -6.68
CA ARG A 91 -90.92 93.74 -7.91
C ARG A 91 -90.70 95.20 -8.38
N ASN A 92 -89.63 95.86 -7.96
CA ASN A 92 -89.32 97.27 -8.27
C ASN A 92 -88.92 97.55 -9.73
N LYS A 93 -88.81 96.51 -10.57
CA LYS A 93 -88.50 96.53 -12.02
C LYS A 93 -87.02 96.73 -12.37
N THR A 94 -86.12 96.62 -11.41
CA THR A 94 -84.66 96.58 -11.61
C THR A 94 -84.09 95.24 -11.15
N ILE A 95 -83.02 94.77 -11.79
CA ILE A 95 -82.19 93.68 -11.25
C ILE A 95 -81.11 94.34 -10.41
N GLU A 96 -81.21 94.17 -9.10
CA GLU A 96 -80.18 94.61 -8.17
C GLU A 96 -79.08 93.54 -8.05
N LEU A 97 -77.85 94.00 -7.85
CA LEU A 97 -76.67 93.16 -7.63
C LEU A 97 -75.97 93.65 -6.36
N ALA A 98 -75.41 92.74 -5.58
CA ALA A 98 -74.70 93.09 -4.35
C ALA A 98 -73.43 93.91 -4.64
N ASP A 99 -73.10 94.83 -3.73
CA ASP A 99 -71.87 95.61 -3.81
C ASP A 99 -70.63 94.72 -3.80
N GLY A 100 -69.59 95.14 -4.52
CA GLY A 100 -68.35 94.38 -4.71
C GLY A 100 -68.34 93.41 -5.90
N ILE A 101 -69.46 93.20 -6.60
CA ILE A 101 -69.54 92.29 -7.77
C ILE A 101 -68.95 92.89 -9.06
N GLY A 102 -68.61 94.19 -9.07
CA GLY A 102 -67.73 94.77 -10.11
C GLY A 102 -68.31 94.89 -11.52
N TYR A 103 -69.64 94.88 -11.67
CA TYR A 103 -70.29 94.87 -12.98
C TYR A 103 -70.18 96.21 -13.73
N SER A 104 -69.64 96.19 -14.95
CA SER A 104 -69.20 97.37 -15.70
C SER A 104 -70.28 98.06 -16.57
N ARG A 105 -71.57 97.99 -16.21
CA ARG A 105 -72.62 98.87 -16.80
C ARG A 105 -73.83 99.08 -15.89
N LYS A 106 -74.03 100.33 -15.44
CA LYS A 106 -75.26 100.79 -14.76
C LYS A 106 -76.18 101.42 -15.81
N ILE A 107 -77.40 100.90 -15.99
CA ILE A 107 -78.39 101.48 -16.93
C ILE A 107 -79.37 102.36 -16.15
N ALA A 108 -79.35 103.66 -16.41
CA ALA A 108 -80.24 104.64 -15.80
C ALA A 108 -81.45 104.92 -16.71
N ALA A 109 -82.37 103.95 -16.80
CA ALA A 109 -83.63 104.11 -17.53
C ALA A 109 -84.75 103.29 -16.89
N GLY A 110 -85.96 103.87 -16.81
CA GLY A 110 -87.15 103.18 -16.32
C GLY A 110 -87.65 102.11 -17.30
N PHE A 111 -88.43 101.17 -16.76
CA PHE A 111 -88.97 99.98 -17.44
C PHE A 111 -89.64 100.29 -18.80
N VAL A 112 -89.00 99.87 -19.90
CA VAL A 112 -89.68 99.71 -21.19
C VAL A 112 -90.48 98.41 -21.18
N ASN A 113 -91.80 98.54 -21.34
CA ASN A 113 -92.69 97.39 -21.47
C ASN A 113 -92.47 96.73 -22.85
N GLN A 114 -92.63 95.40 -22.91
CA GLN A 114 -92.52 94.53 -24.09
C GLN A 114 -91.07 94.16 -24.55
N THR A 115 -90.77 92.87 -24.40
CA THR A 115 -89.88 92.00 -25.23
C THR A 115 -88.41 92.40 -25.48
N SER A 116 -87.93 93.51 -24.95
CA SER A 116 -86.66 94.13 -25.36
C SER A 116 -85.47 93.78 -24.46
N VAL A 117 -84.79 92.68 -24.82
CA VAL A 117 -83.33 92.44 -24.73
C VAL A 117 -82.53 93.29 -23.71
N PRO A 118 -82.03 92.70 -22.60
CA PRO A 118 -80.83 93.21 -21.92
C PRO A 118 -79.66 93.19 -22.92
N PRO A 119 -78.84 94.25 -23.04
CA PRO A 119 -77.83 94.33 -24.08
C PRO A 119 -76.80 93.20 -23.96
N ASN A 120 -76.73 92.36 -24.98
CA ASN A 120 -75.80 91.24 -25.10
C ASN A 120 -74.47 91.70 -25.72
N PRO A 121 -73.30 91.33 -25.18
CA PRO A 121 -73.09 90.48 -24.01
C PRO A 121 -73.27 91.22 -22.68
N MET A 122 -73.73 90.48 -21.67
CA MET A 122 -73.55 90.88 -20.27
C MET A 122 -72.06 90.79 -19.91
N GLY A 123 -71.57 91.74 -19.11
CA GLY A 123 -70.15 91.97 -18.87
C GLY A 123 -69.39 90.83 -18.16
N THR A 124 -68.08 91.02 -18.01
CA THR A 124 -67.19 90.11 -17.26
C THR A 124 -67.25 90.39 -15.75
N CYS A 125 -67.25 89.34 -14.94
CA CYS A 125 -67.12 89.39 -13.48
C CYS A 125 -65.65 89.51 -13.03
N SER A 126 -64.82 90.21 -13.81
CA SER A 126 -63.35 90.15 -13.78
C SER A 126 -62.69 90.85 -12.57
N THR A 127 -63.48 91.35 -11.61
CA THR A 127 -62.98 91.85 -10.32
C THR A 127 -63.63 91.16 -9.12
N VAL A 128 -64.33 90.04 -9.32
CA VAL A 128 -64.98 89.28 -8.23
C VAL A 128 -63.98 88.35 -7.56
N ALA A 129 -63.85 88.45 -6.24
CA ALA A 129 -62.87 87.69 -5.44
C ALA A 129 -62.96 86.15 -5.61
N CYS A 130 -64.13 85.62 -5.98
CA CYS A 130 -64.36 84.21 -6.28
C CYS A 130 -63.62 83.70 -7.55
N HIS A 131 -63.03 84.59 -8.35
CA HIS A 131 -62.17 84.26 -9.50
C HIS A 131 -60.72 84.73 -9.30
N SER A 132 -60.24 84.66 -8.05
CA SER A 132 -58.84 84.94 -7.70
C SER A 132 -58.01 83.65 -7.54
N ASP A 133 -56.69 83.78 -7.64
CA ASP A 133 -55.69 82.74 -7.37
C ASP A 133 -55.51 82.39 -5.87
N GLY A 134 -56.39 82.89 -5.00
CA GLY A 134 -56.25 82.77 -3.54
C GLY A 134 -55.17 83.66 -2.91
N LYS A 135 -54.37 84.39 -3.70
CA LYS A 135 -53.42 85.42 -3.24
C LYS A 135 -53.85 86.85 -3.57
N GLY A 136 -54.97 87.01 -4.27
CA GLY A 136 -55.56 88.31 -4.63
C GLY A 136 -55.33 88.72 -6.09
N ASN A 137 -54.66 87.90 -6.91
CA ASN A 137 -54.57 88.13 -8.34
C ASN A 137 -55.86 87.62 -9.00
N LEU A 138 -56.53 88.50 -9.74
CA LEU A 138 -57.83 88.22 -10.36
C LEU A 138 -57.62 87.68 -11.78
N LYS A 139 -58.15 86.48 -12.06
CA LYS A 139 -58.17 85.91 -13.42
C LYS A 139 -59.30 86.55 -14.23
N ALA A 140 -59.06 86.81 -15.51
CA ALA A 140 -60.09 87.32 -16.42
C ALA A 140 -61.19 86.28 -16.63
N THR A 141 -62.40 86.57 -16.17
CA THR A 141 -63.56 85.67 -16.28
C THR A 141 -64.15 85.68 -17.69
N PRO A 142 -64.74 84.56 -18.17
CA PRO A 142 -65.66 84.59 -19.30
C PRO A 142 -66.80 85.61 -19.13
N ALA A 143 -67.44 86.00 -20.23
CA ALA A 143 -68.65 86.84 -20.18
C ALA A 143 -69.82 86.05 -19.59
N TRP A 144 -70.73 86.72 -18.88
CA TRP A 144 -71.89 86.05 -18.27
C TRP A 144 -72.81 85.46 -19.35
N GLY A 145 -73.10 84.16 -19.28
CA GLY A 145 -73.79 83.39 -20.33
C GLY A 145 -72.87 82.71 -21.36
N SER A 146 -71.54 82.75 -21.18
CA SER A 146 -70.61 81.87 -21.92
C SER A 146 -70.79 80.41 -21.49
N ALA A 147 -70.44 79.45 -22.36
CA ALA A 147 -70.51 78.02 -22.05
C ALA A 147 -69.76 77.68 -20.74
N PRO A 148 -70.31 76.79 -19.87
CA PRO A 148 -69.62 76.39 -18.64
C PRO A 148 -68.30 75.66 -18.91
N PHE A 149 -67.30 75.88 -18.06
CA PHE A 149 -66.03 75.15 -18.12
C PHE A 149 -66.23 73.63 -17.99
N GLN A 150 -65.51 72.87 -18.80
CA GLN A 150 -65.55 71.41 -18.86
C GLN A 150 -64.25 70.80 -18.31
N ALA A 151 -64.40 69.83 -17.42
CA ALA A 151 -63.27 69.02 -16.96
C ALA A 151 -62.97 67.90 -17.99
N PRO A 152 -61.69 67.56 -18.25
CA PRO A 152 -60.48 68.14 -17.67
C PRO A 152 -59.91 69.36 -18.43
N GLY A 153 -60.48 69.70 -19.61
CA GLY A 153 -59.87 70.64 -20.56
C GLY A 153 -59.63 72.06 -20.03
N ASP A 154 -60.61 72.61 -19.31
CA ASP A 154 -60.60 74.02 -18.88
C ASP A 154 -59.94 74.24 -17.51
N CYS A 155 -59.32 73.22 -16.90
CA CYS A 155 -58.68 73.35 -15.58
C CYS A 155 -57.50 74.35 -15.57
N SER A 156 -56.83 74.53 -16.71
CA SER A 156 -55.78 75.54 -16.93
C SER A 156 -56.24 76.97 -16.61
N ALA A 157 -57.50 77.31 -16.93
CA ALA A 157 -58.06 78.64 -16.72
C ALA A 157 -57.82 79.18 -15.29
N CYS A 158 -57.78 78.29 -14.28
CA CYS A 158 -57.33 78.61 -12.93
C CYS A 158 -55.88 78.17 -12.61
N HIS A 159 -55.43 77.00 -13.07
CA HIS A 159 -54.28 76.27 -12.50
C HIS A 159 -52.95 76.34 -13.28
N ASP A 160 -52.75 77.32 -14.17
CA ASP A 160 -51.55 77.42 -15.03
C ASP A 160 -50.18 77.49 -14.31
N VAL A 161 -50.11 77.97 -13.06
CA VAL A 161 -48.84 78.29 -12.39
C VAL A 161 -48.85 77.85 -10.92
N ALA A 162 -47.83 77.08 -10.52
CA ALA A 162 -47.63 76.72 -9.12
C ALA A 162 -47.30 77.96 -8.26
N PRO A 163 -47.92 78.15 -7.08
CA PRO A 163 -47.76 79.40 -6.32
C PRO A 163 -46.30 79.66 -5.92
N ALA A 164 -45.82 80.89 -6.14
CA ALA A 164 -44.44 81.32 -5.83
C ALA A 164 -44.11 81.48 -4.32
N SER A 165 -44.65 80.61 -3.46
CA SER A 165 -43.98 80.23 -2.22
C SER A 165 -42.90 79.20 -2.56
N GLY A 166 -41.72 79.27 -1.93
CA GLY A 166 -40.58 78.37 -2.19
C GLY A 166 -40.82 76.88 -1.90
N ASN A 167 -42.05 76.52 -1.50
CA ASN A 167 -42.50 75.18 -1.13
C ASN A 167 -43.15 74.41 -2.31
N HIS A 168 -43.28 75.02 -3.49
CA HIS A 168 -43.82 74.36 -4.68
C HIS A 168 -42.72 73.91 -5.65
N PRO A 169 -42.97 72.92 -6.53
CA PRO A 169 -41.99 72.43 -7.49
C PRO A 169 -41.69 73.46 -8.59
N THR A 170 -40.68 74.30 -8.36
CA THR A 170 -40.07 75.20 -9.36
C THR A 170 -38.88 74.55 -10.06
N LEU A 171 -38.55 74.98 -11.27
CA LEU A 171 -37.40 74.46 -12.03
C LEU A 171 -36.10 74.56 -11.20
N GLY A 172 -35.40 73.43 -11.05
CA GLY A 172 -34.20 73.31 -10.21
C GLY A 172 -34.47 72.85 -8.76
N SER A 173 -35.72 72.86 -8.30
CA SER A 173 -36.09 72.27 -6.99
C SER A 173 -36.10 70.73 -7.05
N LYS A 174 -35.85 70.08 -5.90
CA LYS A 174 -35.85 68.60 -5.81
C LYS A 174 -37.23 67.99 -6.12
N HIS A 175 -38.32 68.63 -5.70
CA HIS A 175 -39.67 68.14 -6.04
C HIS A 175 -40.00 68.30 -7.53
N ALA A 176 -39.52 69.36 -8.19
CA ALA A 176 -39.68 69.48 -9.65
C ALA A 176 -38.90 68.42 -10.44
N ALA A 177 -37.76 67.97 -9.91
CA ALA A 177 -36.97 66.90 -10.54
C ALA A 177 -37.63 65.51 -10.43
N TYR A 178 -38.52 65.30 -9.45
CA TYR A 178 -39.20 64.01 -9.23
C TYR A 178 -40.65 63.99 -9.72
N PHE A 179 -41.46 64.99 -9.33
CA PHE A 179 -42.88 65.08 -9.70
C PHE A 179 -43.13 65.91 -10.96
N GLY A 180 -42.10 66.55 -11.53
CA GLY A 180 -42.24 67.54 -12.59
C GLY A 180 -42.71 68.90 -12.08
N THR A 181 -42.85 69.87 -12.99
CA THR A 181 -43.38 71.23 -12.72
C THR A 181 -44.82 71.44 -13.19
N GLY A 182 -45.41 70.46 -13.89
CA GLY A 182 -46.79 70.53 -14.40
C GLY A 182 -47.85 70.30 -13.32
N THR A 183 -49.12 70.51 -13.65
CA THR A 183 -50.26 70.33 -12.72
C THR A 183 -50.37 68.92 -12.12
N GLY A 184 -49.92 67.89 -12.84
CA GLY A 184 -49.81 66.52 -12.33
C GLY A 184 -48.80 66.33 -11.18
N SER A 185 -47.93 67.32 -10.91
CA SER A 185 -47.08 67.32 -9.72
C SER A 185 -47.87 67.63 -8.44
N CYS A 186 -48.91 68.47 -8.55
CA CYS A 186 -49.66 68.99 -7.40
C CYS A 186 -50.42 67.90 -6.64
N VAL A 187 -50.95 66.88 -7.33
CA VAL A 187 -51.79 65.83 -6.73
C VAL A 187 -51.03 64.88 -5.79
N ASN A 188 -49.70 64.97 -5.74
CA ASN A 188 -48.85 64.25 -4.77
C ASN A 188 -48.84 64.91 -3.37
N CYS A 189 -49.31 66.15 -3.27
CA CYS A 189 -49.35 66.95 -2.04
C CYS A 189 -50.71 67.63 -1.79
N HIS A 190 -51.64 67.58 -2.75
CA HIS A 190 -52.93 68.25 -2.69
C HIS A 190 -54.03 67.32 -3.23
N THR A 191 -55.26 67.50 -2.74
CA THR A 191 -56.42 66.71 -3.16
C THR A 191 -56.69 66.87 -4.67
N ASP A 192 -56.77 65.76 -5.40
CA ASP A 192 -57.24 65.77 -6.79
C ASP A 192 -58.76 66.03 -6.84
N HIS A 193 -59.14 67.12 -7.53
CA HIS A 193 -60.52 67.51 -7.73
C HIS A 193 -61.11 67.04 -9.06
N THR A 194 -60.31 66.50 -9.99
CA THR A 194 -60.77 66.08 -11.33
C THR A 194 -61.76 64.91 -11.28
N ALA A 195 -61.56 63.97 -10.34
CA ALA A 195 -62.41 62.80 -10.15
C ALA A 195 -63.71 63.07 -9.36
N GLN A 196 -63.95 64.30 -8.91
CA GLN A 196 -65.10 64.63 -8.07
C GLN A 196 -66.36 64.87 -8.92
N ALA A 197 -67.55 64.50 -8.41
CA ALA A 197 -68.82 64.62 -9.14
C ALA A 197 -69.21 66.06 -9.55
N LYS A 198 -68.51 67.07 -9.00
CA LYS A 198 -68.55 68.47 -9.45
C LYS A 198 -67.12 69.05 -9.39
N PRO A 199 -66.27 68.85 -10.41
CA PRO A 199 -64.83 69.15 -10.32
C PRO A 199 -64.54 70.60 -9.93
N PHE A 200 -65.26 71.57 -10.52
CA PHE A 200 -65.09 73.00 -10.22
C PHE A 200 -65.66 73.47 -8.89
N SER A 201 -66.29 72.61 -8.07
CA SER A 201 -66.87 73.02 -6.78
C SER A 201 -65.83 73.57 -5.79
N HIS A 202 -64.58 73.08 -5.87
CA HIS A 202 -63.46 73.59 -5.06
C HIS A 202 -63.09 75.04 -5.37
N ALA A 203 -63.41 75.58 -6.56
CA ALA A 203 -63.21 77.00 -6.86
C ALA A 203 -64.08 77.92 -5.98
N THR A 204 -65.16 77.41 -5.38
CA THR A 204 -65.96 78.16 -4.39
C THR A 204 -65.24 78.36 -3.04
N SER A 205 -64.05 77.77 -2.86
CA SER A 205 -63.20 77.92 -1.68
C SER A 205 -62.21 79.09 -1.74
N ALA A 206 -62.34 79.99 -2.72
CA ALA A 206 -61.48 81.18 -2.86
C ALA A 206 -61.32 81.94 -1.52
N GLY A 207 -60.07 82.18 -1.11
CA GLY A 207 -59.73 82.80 0.18
C GLY A 207 -59.45 81.82 1.32
N ARG A 208 -59.46 80.50 1.09
CA ARG A 208 -58.96 79.49 2.05
C ARG A 208 -57.52 79.09 1.73
N ALA A 209 -56.78 78.66 2.75
CA ALA A 209 -55.45 78.06 2.55
C ALA A 209 -55.58 76.75 1.76
N ILE A 210 -54.63 76.48 0.87
CA ILE A 210 -54.58 75.24 0.08
C ILE A 210 -54.27 74.09 1.03
N GLU A 211 -55.14 73.08 1.07
CA GLU A 211 -54.97 71.88 1.90
C GLU A 211 -53.79 71.04 1.38
N VAL A 212 -52.87 70.68 2.28
CA VAL A 212 -51.79 69.72 1.99
C VAL A 212 -52.22 68.36 2.52
N SER A 213 -52.34 67.39 1.61
CA SER A 213 -52.78 66.02 1.91
C SER A 213 -51.86 65.03 1.20
N PHE A 214 -51.41 64.01 1.93
CA PHE A 214 -50.47 63.00 1.43
C PHE A 214 -51.16 61.64 1.37
N THR A 215 -51.13 60.98 0.20
CA THR A 215 -51.88 59.74 -0.07
C THR A 215 -51.45 58.57 0.82
N ASP A 216 -50.17 58.51 1.20
CA ASP A 216 -49.60 57.51 2.13
C ASP A 216 -49.63 57.97 3.62
N GLY A 217 -50.22 59.12 3.91
CA GLY A 217 -50.13 59.78 5.21
C GLY A 217 -48.86 60.61 5.40
N GLY A 218 -48.77 61.26 6.56
CA GLY A 218 -47.79 62.28 6.89
C GLY A 218 -48.44 63.62 7.24
N SER A 219 -47.65 64.62 7.58
CA SER A 219 -48.13 66.00 7.81
C SER A 219 -47.11 67.06 7.43
N PHE A 220 -47.60 68.26 7.13
CA PHE A 220 -46.77 69.43 6.80
C PHE A 220 -47.14 70.60 7.71
N ALA A 221 -46.18 71.12 8.46
CA ALA A 221 -46.35 72.28 9.33
C ALA A 221 -45.03 73.03 9.50
N GLY A 222 -45.06 74.38 9.53
CA GLY A 222 -43.88 75.19 9.83
C GLY A 222 -42.66 74.95 8.92
N ASN A 223 -42.88 74.70 7.63
CA ASN A 223 -41.86 74.32 6.64
C ASN A 223 -41.09 73.01 6.97
N LYS A 224 -41.75 72.09 7.67
CA LYS A 224 -41.26 70.74 7.97
C LYS A 224 -42.28 69.68 7.54
N CYS A 225 -41.77 68.55 7.05
CA CYS A 225 -42.55 67.35 6.76
C CYS A 225 -42.34 66.32 7.87
N SER A 226 -43.39 65.60 8.26
CA SER A 226 -43.34 64.55 9.29
C SER A 226 -44.04 63.28 8.81
N ASN A 227 -43.51 62.11 9.20
CA ASN A 227 -44.07 60.78 8.91
C ASN A 227 -44.28 60.47 7.41
N VAL A 228 -43.45 61.03 6.52
CA VAL A 228 -43.48 60.78 5.07
C VAL A 228 -42.40 59.77 4.71
N TYR A 229 -42.72 58.74 3.91
CA TYR A 229 -41.80 57.64 3.58
C TYR A 229 -40.45 58.12 2.98
N CYS A 230 -40.48 59.10 2.07
CA CYS A 230 -39.29 59.68 1.43
C CYS A 230 -38.37 60.47 2.40
N HIS A 231 -38.76 60.59 3.67
CA HIS A 231 -37.99 61.19 4.75
C HIS A 231 -37.78 60.20 5.90
N SER A 232 -37.71 58.91 5.55
CA SER A 232 -37.40 57.82 6.46
C SER A 232 -36.08 57.13 6.11
N ASN A 233 -35.53 56.36 7.05
CA ASN A 233 -34.40 55.47 6.81
C ASN A 233 -34.76 54.20 6.00
N GLY A 234 -35.92 54.17 5.33
CA GLY A 234 -36.45 52.98 4.67
C GLY A 234 -36.94 51.88 5.64
N GLN A 235 -36.93 52.14 6.95
CA GLN A 235 -37.38 51.19 7.99
C GLN A 235 -38.45 51.76 8.94
N GLY A 236 -38.97 52.96 8.67
CA GLY A 236 -39.98 53.63 9.50
C GLY A 236 -39.44 54.49 10.64
N SER A 237 -38.12 54.72 10.72
CA SER A 237 -37.58 55.86 11.47
C SER A 237 -37.55 57.08 10.55
N TYR A 238 -38.11 58.21 10.98
CA TYR A 238 -38.27 59.42 10.17
C TYR A 238 -37.33 60.53 10.64
N THR A 239 -36.58 61.13 9.71
CA THR A 239 -35.82 62.37 9.95
C THR A 239 -36.62 63.54 9.36
N PRO A 240 -37.22 64.44 10.16
CA PRO A 240 -38.01 65.55 9.63
C PRO A 240 -37.11 66.56 8.89
N PRO A 241 -37.21 66.70 7.56
CA PRO A 241 -36.42 67.67 6.83
C PRO A 241 -36.89 69.08 7.14
N THR A 242 -36.00 70.05 7.00
CA THR A 242 -36.37 71.47 6.93
C THR A 242 -36.33 71.90 5.48
N TRP A 243 -37.38 72.55 5.00
CA TRP A 243 -37.48 72.91 3.59
C TRP A 243 -36.31 73.81 3.15
N GLY A 244 -35.66 73.46 2.03
CA GLY A 244 -34.50 74.17 1.51
C GLY A 244 -33.14 73.76 2.11
N ALA A 245 -33.10 72.87 3.12
CA ALA A 245 -31.85 72.30 3.60
C ALA A 245 -31.27 71.27 2.61
N ALA A 246 -29.94 71.16 2.57
CA ALA A 246 -29.27 70.02 1.96
C ALA A 246 -29.31 68.82 2.93
N LEU A 247 -29.38 67.61 2.38
CA LEU A 247 -29.35 66.36 3.12
C LEU A 247 -28.54 65.35 2.31
N ASP A 248 -27.65 64.61 2.97
CA ASP A 248 -26.86 63.53 2.40
C ASP A 248 -27.51 62.16 2.74
N CYS A 249 -26.82 61.07 2.39
CA CYS A 249 -27.26 59.73 2.77
C CYS A 249 -27.42 59.61 4.30
N ALA A 250 -26.40 60.02 5.06
CA ALA A 250 -26.27 59.91 6.51
C ALA A 250 -27.46 60.52 7.27
N GLY A 251 -28.00 61.65 6.78
CA GLY A 251 -29.17 62.31 7.35
C GLY A 251 -30.50 61.54 7.22
N CYS A 252 -30.61 60.64 6.25
CA CYS A 252 -31.79 59.76 6.08
C CYS A 252 -31.56 58.35 6.67
N HIS A 253 -30.42 57.74 6.36
CA HIS A 253 -30.01 56.40 6.82
C HIS A 253 -28.50 56.40 7.06
N GLY A 254 -27.96 55.44 7.83
CA GLY A 254 -26.51 55.39 8.06
C GLY A 254 -25.66 55.43 6.78
N ASP A 255 -24.51 56.10 6.84
CA ASP A 255 -23.42 55.95 5.87
C ASP A 255 -22.58 54.71 6.18
N ALA A 256 -21.61 54.41 5.32
CA ALA A 256 -20.72 53.26 5.46
C ALA A 256 -19.90 53.25 6.77
N THR A 257 -19.55 54.40 7.33
CA THR A 257 -18.76 54.50 8.57
C THR A 257 -19.62 54.47 9.84
N SER A 258 -20.84 55.03 9.77
CA SER A 258 -21.75 55.23 10.91
C SER A 258 -22.14 53.97 11.69
N ASN A 259 -22.07 52.80 11.04
CA ASN A 259 -22.51 51.52 11.58
C ASN A 259 -24.01 51.43 11.95
N THR A 260 -24.84 52.44 11.60
CA THR A 260 -26.30 52.45 11.88
C THR A 260 -27.14 51.82 10.75
N LEU A 261 -26.49 51.34 9.68
CA LEU A 261 -27.12 50.60 8.58
C LEU A 261 -27.60 49.21 9.01
N SER A 262 -28.79 48.83 8.54
CA SER A 262 -29.48 47.60 8.97
C SER A 262 -28.80 46.28 8.58
N GLY A 263 -29.06 45.21 9.36
CA GLY A 263 -28.65 43.84 9.03
C GLY A 263 -27.13 43.65 9.04
N LYS A 264 -26.53 43.45 7.86
CA LYS A 264 -25.10 43.09 7.71
C LYS A 264 -24.29 44.08 6.87
N HIS A 265 -24.79 45.29 6.61
CA HIS A 265 -24.03 46.32 5.88
C HIS A 265 -22.64 46.52 6.49
N ALA A 266 -22.57 46.69 7.81
CA ALA A 266 -21.33 46.77 8.59
C ALA A 266 -20.25 45.75 8.19
N LYS A 267 -20.65 44.51 7.90
CA LYS A 267 -19.73 43.41 7.56
C LYS A 267 -19.17 43.46 6.13
N HIS A 268 -19.68 44.36 5.30
CA HIS A 268 -19.28 44.56 3.90
C HIS A 268 -18.66 45.95 3.66
N VAL A 269 -19.24 47.00 4.26
CA VAL A 269 -18.84 48.40 4.04
C VAL A 269 -17.88 48.96 5.10
N ASN A 270 -17.71 48.27 6.24
CA ASN A 270 -16.86 48.70 7.36
C ASN A 270 -16.18 47.51 8.07
N ASN A 271 -15.44 46.71 7.30
CA ASN A 271 -14.90 45.43 7.75
C ASN A 271 -13.56 45.05 7.07
N ALA A 272 -12.74 46.03 6.68
CA ALA A 272 -11.47 45.82 5.98
C ALA A 272 -10.50 44.86 6.69
N GLY A 273 -10.53 44.77 8.03
CA GLY A 273 -9.75 43.79 8.81
C GLY A 273 -10.22 42.32 8.69
N PHE A 274 -11.28 42.06 7.92
CA PHE A 274 -11.80 40.73 7.61
C PHE A 274 -11.95 40.50 6.09
N LEU A 275 -12.18 41.56 5.31
CA LEU A 275 -12.36 41.46 3.85
C LEU A 275 -11.11 41.84 3.04
N GLY A 276 -10.12 42.49 3.66
CA GLY A 276 -9.01 43.18 2.99
C GLY A 276 -9.39 44.61 2.57
N THR A 277 -10.65 44.86 2.20
CA THR A 277 -11.15 46.18 1.79
C THR A 277 -12.54 46.50 2.36
N ASN A 278 -12.99 47.75 2.23
CA ASN A 278 -14.36 48.17 2.48
C ASN A 278 -15.08 48.35 1.14
N TYR A 279 -16.23 47.70 0.95
CA TYR A 279 -17.01 47.83 -0.27
C TYR A 279 -17.90 49.07 -0.26
N GLY A 280 -17.98 49.75 -1.40
CA GLY A 280 -18.84 50.91 -1.58
C GLY A 280 -20.33 50.56 -1.75
N CYS A 281 -21.22 51.53 -1.52
CA CYS A 281 -22.65 51.39 -1.77
C CYS A 281 -22.94 50.95 -3.22
N VAL A 282 -22.18 51.48 -4.20
CA VAL A 282 -22.35 51.18 -5.63
C VAL A 282 -22.11 49.71 -5.98
N GLU A 283 -21.27 49.01 -5.22
CA GLU A 283 -20.94 47.59 -5.44
C GLU A 283 -22.13 46.66 -5.23
N CYS A 284 -23.10 47.10 -4.42
CA CYS A 284 -24.35 46.40 -4.14
C CYS A 284 -25.57 47.09 -4.76
N HIS A 285 -25.53 48.41 -5.00
CA HIS A 285 -26.70 49.21 -5.39
C HIS A 285 -26.52 49.98 -6.71
N SER A 286 -25.70 49.47 -7.64
CA SER A 286 -25.44 50.10 -8.96
C SER A 286 -26.68 50.42 -9.81
N ALA A 287 -27.83 49.77 -9.56
CA ALA A 287 -29.10 50.11 -10.19
C ALA A 287 -29.73 51.42 -9.66
N THR A 288 -29.27 51.89 -8.49
CA THR A 288 -29.86 52.99 -7.72
C THR A 288 -28.88 54.16 -7.53
N VAL A 289 -27.58 53.89 -7.35
CA VAL A 289 -26.53 54.89 -7.14
C VAL A 289 -25.45 54.79 -8.22
N THR A 290 -24.86 55.93 -8.63
CA THR A 290 -23.72 55.97 -9.56
C THR A 290 -22.37 55.85 -8.85
N ASP A 291 -22.33 56.18 -7.55
CA ASP A 291 -21.16 56.11 -6.67
C ASP A 291 -21.64 55.91 -5.22
N ASN A 292 -20.79 56.16 -4.23
CA ASN A 292 -21.12 55.90 -2.82
C ASN A 292 -21.99 56.98 -2.15
N SER A 293 -22.22 58.12 -2.80
CA SER A 293 -22.98 59.27 -2.30
C SER A 293 -24.02 59.82 -3.29
N THR A 294 -23.97 59.49 -4.58
CA THR A 294 -24.88 60.02 -5.61
C THR A 294 -25.94 59.01 -6.02
N ILE A 295 -27.22 59.35 -5.80
CA ILE A 295 -28.37 58.61 -6.34
C ILE A 295 -28.44 58.85 -7.86
N GLY A 296 -28.30 57.77 -8.64
CA GLY A 296 -28.44 57.79 -10.10
C GLY A 296 -29.88 57.62 -10.55
N THR A 297 -30.60 56.66 -9.96
CA THR A 297 -31.99 56.33 -10.31
C THR A 297 -32.89 56.55 -9.10
N PHE A 298 -33.41 57.77 -8.94
CA PHE A 298 -34.22 58.12 -7.76
C PHE A 298 -35.48 57.24 -7.60
N ALA A 299 -36.08 56.77 -8.70
CA ALA A 299 -37.17 55.79 -8.65
C ALA A 299 -36.79 54.52 -7.88
N ASN A 300 -35.57 54.00 -8.08
CA ASN A 300 -35.06 52.80 -7.40
C ASN A 300 -34.58 53.08 -5.96
N HIS A 301 -34.49 54.35 -5.55
CA HIS A 301 -34.23 54.74 -4.16
C HIS A 301 -35.52 54.87 -3.35
N ALA A 302 -36.65 55.21 -4.00
CA ALA A 302 -37.92 55.53 -3.34
C ALA A 302 -39.04 54.48 -3.54
N ASN A 303 -38.79 53.39 -4.26
CA ASN A 303 -39.81 52.37 -4.61
C ASN A 303 -40.22 51.41 -3.47
N ARG A 304 -39.73 51.60 -2.24
CA ARG A 304 -39.92 50.71 -1.06
C ARG A 304 -39.23 49.33 -1.15
N ASN A 305 -38.54 49.03 -2.25
CA ASN A 305 -37.69 47.85 -2.38
C ASN A 305 -36.26 48.15 -1.90
N LYS A 306 -35.42 47.12 -1.95
CA LYS A 306 -33.98 47.19 -1.68
C LYS A 306 -33.29 46.62 -2.89
N ASP A 307 -33.22 47.41 -3.95
CA ASP A 307 -32.70 46.97 -5.24
C ASP A 307 -31.21 46.71 -5.13
N VAL A 308 -30.81 45.46 -5.37
CA VAL A 308 -29.44 44.99 -5.23
C VAL A 308 -28.95 44.44 -6.57
N ALA A 309 -27.92 45.09 -7.11
CA ALA A 309 -27.29 44.76 -8.38
C ALA A 309 -25.83 45.21 -8.37
N GLY A 310 -24.93 44.33 -8.82
CA GLY A 310 -23.50 44.63 -8.95
C GLY A 310 -22.67 43.35 -9.12
N ALA A 311 -21.46 43.49 -9.68
CA ALA A 311 -20.60 42.35 -9.98
C ALA A 311 -20.25 41.52 -8.73
N HIS A 312 -20.13 42.17 -7.58
CA HIS A 312 -19.76 41.54 -6.31
C HIS A 312 -20.92 40.84 -5.57
N VAL A 313 -22.17 40.98 -6.03
CA VAL A 313 -23.34 40.31 -5.39
C VAL A 313 -23.88 39.14 -6.23
N GLY A 314 -23.63 39.15 -7.55
CA GLY A 314 -24.16 38.12 -8.46
C GLY A 314 -25.66 38.29 -8.71
N THR A 315 -26.38 37.18 -8.82
CA THR A 315 -27.86 37.15 -8.90
C THR A 315 -28.44 36.75 -7.54
N PRO A 316 -28.90 37.70 -6.71
CA PRO A 316 -29.47 37.39 -5.40
C PRO A 316 -30.86 36.74 -5.53
N VAL A 317 -31.04 35.57 -4.94
CA VAL A 317 -32.32 34.85 -4.93
C VAL A 317 -32.87 34.82 -3.51
N ALA A 318 -34.07 35.38 -3.30
CA ALA A 318 -34.79 35.37 -2.02
C ALA A 318 -33.95 35.82 -0.78
N GLY A 319 -33.04 36.78 -0.95
CA GLY A 319 -32.17 37.27 0.14
C GLY A 319 -30.95 36.37 0.45
N THR A 320 -30.67 35.40 -0.42
CA THR A 320 -29.42 34.63 -0.42
C THR A 320 -28.46 35.18 -1.48
N CYS A 321 -27.17 35.22 -1.14
CA CYS A 321 -26.12 35.79 -2.00
C CYS A 321 -25.24 34.67 -2.63
N SER A 322 -25.83 33.50 -2.88
CA SER A 322 -25.14 32.22 -3.20
C SER A 322 -24.58 32.13 -4.63
N THR A 323 -24.28 33.26 -5.27
CA THR A 323 -23.68 33.34 -6.61
C THR A 323 -22.52 34.35 -6.69
N SER A 324 -22.18 35.03 -5.60
CA SER A 324 -21.03 35.95 -5.57
C SER A 324 -19.70 35.20 -5.42
N TYR A 325 -18.60 35.77 -5.92
CA TYR A 325 -17.27 35.22 -5.65
C TYR A 325 -16.91 35.29 -4.15
N CYS A 326 -17.32 36.37 -3.48
CA CYS A 326 -17.05 36.66 -2.07
C CYS A 326 -17.72 35.69 -1.07
N HIS A 327 -18.66 34.86 -1.52
CA HIS A 327 -19.26 33.77 -0.73
C HIS A 327 -18.93 32.39 -1.31
N SER A 328 -17.77 32.25 -1.96
CA SER A 328 -17.21 30.97 -2.37
C SER A 328 -16.03 30.55 -1.47
N ASP A 329 -15.45 29.39 -1.76
CA ASP A 329 -14.17 28.92 -1.22
C ASP A 329 -12.92 29.65 -1.80
N GLY A 330 -13.10 30.73 -2.58
CA GLY A 330 -12.02 31.37 -3.34
C GLY A 330 -11.61 30.61 -4.61
N LYS A 331 -12.34 29.55 -4.97
CA LYS A 331 -12.18 28.76 -6.21
C LYS A 331 -13.49 28.62 -6.99
N GLY A 332 -14.59 29.22 -6.51
CA GLY A 332 -15.90 29.19 -7.16
C GLY A 332 -16.90 28.21 -6.54
N THR A 333 -16.51 27.40 -5.54
CA THR A 333 -17.44 26.53 -4.80
C THR A 333 -18.27 27.39 -3.84
N GLN A 334 -19.52 27.67 -4.22
CA GLN A 334 -20.43 28.54 -3.47
C GLN A 334 -20.73 28.01 -2.06
N LYS A 335 -20.89 28.94 -1.10
CA LYS A 335 -21.24 28.70 0.29
C LYS A 335 -22.59 29.36 0.58
N SER A 336 -23.49 28.63 1.24
CA SER A 336 -24.79 29.18 1.60
C SER A 336 -24.66 30.09 2.83
N VAL A 337 -24.80 31.39 2.62
CA VAL A 337 -24.87 32.41 3.67
C VAL A 337 -26.09 33.31 3.44
N THR A 338 -26.72 33.75 4.53
CA THR A 338 -27.94 34.56 4.49
C THR A 338 -27.70 35.91 5.15
N TRP A 339 -28.41 36.95 4.71
CA TRP A 339 -28.31 38.29 5.30
C TRP A 339 -28.74 38.35 6.78
N THR A 340 -29.39 37.30 7.30
CA THR A 340 -29.84 37.18 8.70
C THR A 340 -28.95 36.30 9.57
N GLN A 341 -27.91 35.65 9.01
CA GLN A 341 -27.08 34.67 9.73
C GLN A 341 -26.44 35.25 11.00
N THR A 342 -26.55 34.55 12.13
CA THR A 342 -26.00 34.97 13.44
C THR A 342 -24.52 34.66 13.59
N GLU A 343 -24.07 33.53 13.05
CA GLU A 343 -22.76 32.96 13.31
C GLU A 343 -21.59 33.81 12.81
N ALA A 344 -20.49 33.77 13.54
CA ALA A 344 -19.24 34.41 13.14
C ALA A 344 -18.56 33.61 12.02
N LEU A 345 -18.22 34.29 10.93
CA LEU A 345 -17.40 33.71 9.87
C LEU A 345 -15.91 33.72 10.29
N SER A 346 -15.20 32.67 9.87
CA SER A 346 -13.76 32.48 10.02
C SER A 346 -13.16 32.06 8.67
N CYS A 347 -11.83 31.98 8.57
CA CYS A 347 -11.14 31.46 7.39
C CYS A 347 -11.70 30.10 6.93
N LYS A 348 -12.03 29.21 7.89
CA LYS A 348 -12.61 27.87 7.69
C LYS A 348 -14.11 27.87 7.32
N SER A 349 -14.80 29.00 7.45
CA SER A 349 -16.19 29.15 7.01
C SER A 349 -16.30 29.29 5.48
N CYS A 350 -15.26 29.80 4.83
CA CYS A 350 -15.19 29.94 3.37
C CYS A 350 -14.21 28.91 2.76
N HIS A 351 -12.95 28.96 3.17
CA HIS A 351 -11.90 28.05 2.73
C HIS A 351 -11.89 26.77 3.59
N GLY A 352 -11.09 25.76 3.24
CA GLY A 352 -10.97 24.51 4.03
C GLY A 352 -12.26 23.70 4.22
N SER A 353 -13.28 23.92 3.39
CA SER A 353 -14.62 23.36 3.51
C SER A 353 -15.12 22.74 2.19
N ASP A 354 -14.26 22.01 1.48
CA ASP A 354 -14.69 21.20 0.32
C ASP A 354 -15.71 20.11 0.75
N ALA A 355 -16.66 19.78 -0.13
CA ALA A 355 -17.70 18.80 0.12
C ALA A 355 -17.21 17.34 0.09
N ALA A 356 -16.09 17.08 -0.59
CA ALA A 356 -15.37 15.81 -0.61
C ALA A 356 -13.91 16.04 -0.14
N PRO A 357 -13.71 16.37 1.15
CA PRO A 357 -12.42 16.81 1.65
C PRO A 357 -11.40 15.67 1.69
N ALA A 358 -10.21 15.92 1.17
CA ALA A 358 -9.09 14.96 1.23
C ALA A 358 -8.42 14.91 2.61
N PHE A 359 -8.65 15.93 3.45
CA PHE A 359 -8.24 15.98 4.85
C PHE A 359 -9.13 16.96 5.62
N ALA A 360 -9.20 16.82 6.95
CA ALA A 360 -9.90 17.78 7.80
C ALA A 360 -9.05 19.06 7.91
N SER A 361 -9.60 20.19 7.45
CA SER A 361 -8.93 21.49 7.59
C SER A 361 -8.81 21.88 9.07
N ILE A 362 -7.64 22.39 9.45
CA ILE A 362 -7.33 22.89 10.80
C ILE A 362 -7.71 24.37 10.92
N ALA A 363 -7.26 25.21 9.98
CA ALA A 363 -7.32 26.67 10.07
C ALA A 363 -8.05 27.37 8.89
N GLY A 364 -8.63 26.59 7.97
CA GLY A 364 -9.23 27.09 6.71
C GLY A 364 -8.35 26.87 5.48
N GLU A 365 -7.24 26.16 5.61
CA GLU A 365 -6.39 25.78 4.49
C GLU A 365 -7.16 24.92 3.45
N PRO A 366 -7.08 25.23 2.14
CA PRO A 366 -7.83 24.50 1.11
C PRO A 366 -7.58 22.99 1.14
N ASN A 367 -8.65 22.22 1.36
CA ASN A 367 -8.58 20.79 1.70
C ASN A 367 -9.14 19.82 0.64
N TYR A 368 -9.31 20.29 -0.60
CA TYR A 368 -9.68 19.47 -1.73
C TYR A 368 -8.55 18.50 -2.14
N ALA A 369 -8.89 17.41 -2.84
CA ALA A 369 -7.91 16.46 -3.36
C ALA A 369 -6.87 17.13 -4.28
N ASN A 370 -5.59 16.79 -4.10
CA ASN A 370 -4.51 17.30 -4.93
C ASN A 370 -4.60 16.74 -6.36
N ALA A 371 -4.82 17.59 -7.35
CA ALA A 371 -4.84 17.20 -8.76
C ALA A 371 -3.43 17.01 -9.39
N GLY A 372 -2.35 17.29 -8.65
CA GLY A 372 -0.98 17.23 -9.14
C GLY A 372 -0.40 18.59 -9.51
N ALA A 373 0.86 18.59 -9.96
CA ALA A 373 1.59 19.80 -10.34
C ALA A 373 0.94 20.51 -11.54
N ASP A 374 1.02 21.84 -11.54
CA ASP A 374 0.50 22.75 -12.59
C ASP A 374 -1.01 22.66 -12.89
N GLN A 375 -1.78 21.93 -12.08
CA GLN A 375 -3.24 21.84 -12.22
C GLN A 375 -3.99 22.96 -11.47
N PRO A 376 -5.20 23.38 -11.90
CA PRO A 376 -6.01 24.38 -11.19
C PRO A 376 -6.36 24.03 -9.73
N ARG A 377 -6.39 22.71 -9.43
CA ARG A 377 -6.56 22.13 -8.09
C ARG A 377 -5.28 21.46 -7.56
N ALA A 378 -4.10 21.95 -7.96
CA ALA A 378 -2.85 21.64 -7.27
C ALA A 378 -2.99 21.96 -5.77
N ASN A 379 -2.63 21.01 -4.89
CA ASN A 379 -2.75 21.17 -3.45
C ASN A 379 -1.58 20.54 -2.69
N SER A 380 -0.96 21.32 -1.81
CA SER A 380 0.06 20.83 -0.87
C SER A 380 -0.19 21.32 0.57
N HIS A 381 -1.33 21.93 0.89
CA HIS A 381 -1.58 22.55 2.21
C HIS A 381 -1.45 21.57 3.38
N ALA A 382 -1.91 20.32 3.24
CA ALA A 382 -1.76 19.25 4.26
C ALA A 382 -0.30 18.95 4.67
N ASN A 383 0.69 19.45 3.92
CA ASN A 383 2.12 19.31 4.22
C ASN A 383 2.78 20.61 4.68
N HIS A 384 2.07 21.74 4.69
CA HIS A 384 2.61 23.08 4.96
C HIS A 384 1.83 23.87 6.03
N VAL A 385 0.64 23.42 6.43
CA VAL A 385 -0.19 24.04 7.47
C VAL A 385 -0.30 23.09 8.66
N PHE A 386 0.10 23.59 9.83
CA PHE A 386 0.09 22.84 11.10
C PHE A 386 -0.74 23.53 12.19
N GLY A 387 -0.87 24.85 12.07
CA GLY A 387 -1.74 25.74 12.84
C GLY A 387 -2.09 26.97 12.01
N ALA A 388 -2.74 27.97 12.61
CA ALA A 388 -3.14 29.18 11.87
C ALA A 388 -1.92 30.04 11.48
N GLU A 389 -0.96 30.19 12.40
CA GLU A 389 0.31 30.90 12.19
C GLU A 389 1.09 30.44 10.96
N SER A 390 0.89 29.18 10.56
CA SER A 390 1.46 28.59 9.34
C SER A 390 1.06 29.37 8.07
N CYS A 391 -0.11 30.01 8.04
CA CYS A 391 -0.58 30.82 6.92
C CYS A 391 0.29 32.07 6.68
N GLN A 392 0.80 32.71 7.74
CA GLN A 392 1.60 33.93 7.63
C GLN A 392 2.98 33.67 6.99
N ASN A 393 3.47 32.42 7.01
CA ASN A 393 4.70 32.02 6.35
C ASN A 393 4.68 32.27 4.83
N CYS A 394 3.49 32.19 4.21
CA CYS A 394 3.31 32.22 2.75
C CYS A 394 2.30 33.27 2.26
N HIS A 395 1.32 33.68 3.07
CA HIS A 395 0.29 34.66 2.71
C HIS A 395 0.47 35.98 3.47
N VAL A 396 1.73 36.42 3.62
CA VAL A 396 2.11 37.56 4.47
C VAL A 396 1.47 38.88 4.04
N ASP A 397 1.11 39.07 2.77
CA ASP A 397 0.41 40.27 2.30
C ASP A 397 -1.06 40.29 2.74
N THR A 398 -1.65 39.10 2.94
CA THR A 398 -3.07 38.92 3.24
C THR A 398 -3.34 38.86 4.74
N THR A 399 -2.52 38.14 5.52
CA THR A 399 -2.78 37.87 6.95
C THR A 399 -1.66 38.32 7.89
N THR A 400 -2.02 38.66 9.13
CA THR A 400 -1.08 39.08 10.19
C THR A 400 -0.64 37.93 11.08
N ASP A 401 -1.47 36.89 11.22
CA ASP A 401 -1.32 35.80 12.21
C ASP A 401 -2.00 34.48 11.78
N GLY A 402 -2.63 34.45 10.59
CA GLY A 402 -3.45 33.34 10.10
C GLY A 402 -4.91 33.34 10.56
N LEU A 403 -5.30 34.25 11.45
CA LEU A 403 -6.66 34.40 12.00
C LEU A 403 -7.32 35.72 11.60
N SER A 404 -6.52 36.74 11.32
CA SER A 404 -6.90 38.10 10.95
C SER A 404 -6.36 38.50 9.58
N ILE A 405 -7.07 39.39 8.90
CA ILE A 405 -6.70 39.89 7.56
C ILE A 405 -6.25 41.34 7.67
N LYS A 406 -5.21 41.71 6.91
CA LYS A 406 -4.68 43.08 6.92
C LYS A 406 -5.67 44.02 6.24
N ALA A 407 -5.95 45.18 6.85
CA ALA A 407 -6.66 46.25 6.15
C ALA A 407 -5.79 46.74 4.99
N GLY A 408 -6.34 46.72 3.77
CA GLY A 408 -5.62 46.94 2.50
C GLY A 408 -5.14 45.65 1.81
N ALA A 409 -5.43 44.46 2.35
CA ALA A 409 -4.95 43.19 1.78
C ALA A 409 -5.58 42.81 0.42
N PRO A 410 -4.81 42.22 -0.51
CA PRO A 410 -5.36 41.38 -1.56
C PRO A 410 -5.90 40.09 -0.93
N HIS A 411 -7.23 39.94 -0.94
CA HIS A 411 -7.95 38.82 -0.33
C HIS A 411 -9.20 38.43 -1.13
N THR A 412 -10.04 39.42 -1.44
CA THR A 412 -11.31 39.27 -2.17
C THR A 412 -11.21 39.67 -3.65
N ASP A 413 -9.99 39.92 -4.14
CA ASP A 413 -9.65 40.38 -5.49
C ASP A 413 -9.62 39.27 -6.57
N GLY A 414 -9.73 38.00 -6.16
CA GLY A 414 -9.65 36.84 -7.04
C GLY A 414 -8.24 36.33 -7.31
N THR A 415 -7.20 36.96 -6.74
CA THR A 415 -5.81 36.53 -6.91
C THR A 415 -5.36 35.61 -5.76
N ARG A 416 -4.09 35.22 -5.77
CA ARG A 416 -3.46 34.47 -4.67
C ARG A 416 -2.09 35.06 -4.42
N SER A 417 -1.97 36.01 -3.48
CA SER A 417 -0.64 36.48 -3.09
C SER A 417 0.09 35.37 -2.34
N VAL A 418 1.34 35.10 -2.75
CA VAL A 418 2.23 34.13 -2.12
C VAL A 418 3.61 34.77 -2.03
N ALA A 419 4.02 35.11 -0.82
CA ALA A 419 5.29 35.78 -0.52
C ALA A 419 5.82 35.30 0.84
N ALA A 420 7.15 35.23 0.97
CA ALA A 420 7.80 34.72 2.17
C ALA A 420 7.62 35.67 3.36
N GLY A 421 7.10 35.15 4.47
CA GLY A 421 6.83 35.91 5.69
C GLY A 421 7.22 35.15 6.96
N ASN A 422 6.96 35.74 8.13
CA ASN A 422 7.17 35.13 9.44
C ASN A 422 8.59 34.51 9.63
N GLY A 423 9.62 35.23 9.17
CA GLY A 423 11.02 34.79 9.23
C GLY A 423 11.37 33.60 8.32
N LYS A 424 10.48 33.18 7.41
CA LYS A 424 10.76 32.16 6.39
C LYS A 424 11.38 32.80 5.15
N SER A 425 12.09 31.98 4.37
CA SER A 425 12.69 32.35 3.10
C SER A 425 12.30 31.33 2.03
N PHE A 426 11.81 31.82 0.90
CA PHE A 426 11.67 31.09 -0.36
C PHE A 426 11.52 32.12 -1.51
N SER A 427 11.84 31.69 -2.72
CA SER A 427 11.47 32.38 -3.96
C SER A 427 10.38 31.60 -4.67
N ILE A 428 9.42 32.29 -5.32
CA ILE A 428 8.37 31.64 -6.11
C ILE A 428 8.31 32.22 -7.53
N VAL A 429 8.29 31.35 -8.53
CA VAL A 429 8.20 31.70 -9.95
C VAL A 429 7.15 30.79 -10.61
N GLY A 430 6.03 31.37 -11.00
CA GLY A 430 4.84 30.61 -11.41
C GLY A 430 4.36 29.71 -10.25
N ASN A 431 4.26 28.41 -10.50
CA ASN A 431 3.93 27.41 -9.47
C ASN A 431 5.18 26.78 -8.79
N SER A 432 6.39 27.29 -9.04
CA SER A 432 7.65 26.65 -8.61
C SER A 432 8.33 27.44 -7.49
N CYS A 433 8.72 26.76 -6.42
CA CYS A 433 9.41 27.33 -5.26
C CYS A 433 10.89 26.90 -5.20
N SER A 434 11.79 27.85 -4.96
CA SER A 434 13.23 27.66 -4.72
C SER A 434 13.70 28.45 -3.49
N ALA A 435 15.01 28.48 -3.18
CA ALA A 435 15.57 29.05 -1.96
C ALA A 435 14.99 28.48 -0.63
N VAL A 436 14.45 27.25 -0.70
CA VAL A 436 13.99 26.43 0.44
C VAL A 436 14.95 25.27 0.66
N SER A 437 15.10 24.78 1.89
CA SER A 437 16.24 23.96 2.36
C SER A 437 16.70 22.80 1.47
N CYS A 438 15.80 22.13 0.73
CA CYS A 438 16.18 21.08 -0.22
C CYS A 438 16.34 21.58 -1.68
N HIS A 439 15.60 22.62 -2.06
CA HIS A 439 15.31 23.01 -3.45
C HIS A 439 16.13 24.20 -3.94
N ASP A 440 17.38 24.30 -3.48
CA ASP A 440 18.40 25.21 -4.01
C ASP A 440 19.82 24.66 -3.74
N GLY A 441 20.02 23.38 -4.04
CA GLY A 441 21.29 22.67 -3.80
C GLY A 441 21.58 22.27 -2.34
N GLY A 442 20.71 22.62 -1.39
CA GLY A 442 20.82 22.22 0.03
C GLY A 442 20.39 20.78 0.35
N GLY A 443 19.79 20.06 -0.61
CA GLY A 443 19.52 18.62 -0.51
C GLY A 443 20.80 17.78 -0.37
N LYS A 444 20.68 16.53 0.06
CA LYS A 444 21.85 15.62 0.17
C LYS A 444 22.33 15.06 -1.17
N ILE A 445 21.46 15.08 -2.18
CA ILE A 445 21.82 14.84 -3.57
C ILE A 445 22.05 16.16 -4.30
N ALA A 446 23.05 16.21 -5.17
CA ALA A 446 23.32 17.39 -6.00
C ALA A 446 22.23 17.56 -7.08
N GLY A 447 21.86 18.81 -7.38
CA GLY A 447 20.97 19.12 -8.50
C GLY A 447 19.46 18.95 -8.24
N VAL A 448 19.00 18.99 -6.99
CA VAL A 448 17.56 19.09 -6.67
C VAL A 448 17.01 20.41 -7.22
N GLY A 449 16.20 20.32 -8.28
CA GLY A 449 15.52 21.47 -8.89
C GLY A 449 14.36 22.01 -8.04
N ALA A 450 13.82 23.18 -8.42
CA ALA A 450 12.71 23.84 -7.73
C ALA A 450 11.48 22.94 -7.55
N ALA A 451 10.81 23.02 -6.40
CA ALA A 451 9.61 22.24 -6.09
C ALA A 451 8.37 22.87 -6.72
N LYS A 452 7.55 22.09 -7.44
CA LYS A 452 6.24 22.59 -7.93
C LYS A 452 5.14 22.38 -6.89
N TRP A 453 4.30 23.39 -6.69
CA TRP A 453 3.09 23.26 -5.87
C TRP A 453 2.15 22.18 -6.44
N GLY A 454 1.62 21.31 -5.58
CA GLY A 454 0.87 20.12 -5.98
C GLY A 454 1.72 18.92 -6.44
N GLN A 455 3.05 19.05 -6.54
CA GLN A 455 3.92 17.90 -6.79
C GLN A 455 4.12 17.07 -5.51
N SER A 456 4.13 15.73 -5.65
CA SER A 456 4.61 14.83 -4.61
C SER A 456 6.12 14.58 -4.79
N LEU A 457 6.90 14.79 -3.72
CA LEU A 457 8.31 14.42 -3.65
C LEU A 457 8.48 13.36 -2.56
N GLY A 458 9.01 12.19 -2.92
CA GLY A 458 9.41 11.16 -1.94
C GLY A 458 10.81 11.44 -1.38
N CYS A 459 11.10 10.91 -0.19
CA CYS A 459 12.35 11.17 0.55
C CYS A 459 13.62 10.99 -0.29
N ALA A 460 13.65 9.99 -1.19
CA ALA A 460 14.78 9.74 -2.10
C ALA A 460 15.11 10.93 -3.02
N GLY A 461 14.12 11.74 -3.40
CA GLY A 461 14.30 12.94 -4.23
C GLY A 461 14.92 14.14 -3.50
N CYS A 462 15.30 13.99 -2.23
CA CYS A 462 15.97 15.02 -1.43
C CYS A 462 17.17 14.46 -0.63
N HIS A 463 16.99 13.29 0.00
CA HIS A 463 18.00 12.64 0.82
C HIS A 463 18.88 11.64 0.05
N GLY A 464 18.45 11.23 -1.13
CA GLY A 464 19.02 10.09 -1.84
C GLY A 464 18.40 8.76 -1.43
N ASP A 465 18.74 7.75 -2.20
CA ASP A 465 18.35 6.34 -2.06
C ASP A 465 19.50 5.49 -1.51
N ALA A 466 19.31 4.17 -1.57
CA ALA A 466 20.30 3.16 -1.20
C ALA A 466 21.67 3.28 -1.90
N ALA A 467 21.74 3.92 -3.08
CA ALA A 467 22.97 4.10 -3.86
C ALA A 467 23.60 5.49 -3.66
N THR A 468 22.84 6.48 -3.19
CA THR A 468 23.27 7.88 -3.06
C THR A 468 23.41 8.39 -1.62
N LEU A 469 22.94 7.64 -0.61
CA LEU A 469 23.24 7.89 0.81
C LEU A 469 24.69 7.51 1.17
N THR A 470 25.63 8.40 0.86
CA THR A 470 27.10 8.16 0.88
C THR A 470 27.75 7.80 2.23
N THR A 471 27.03 7.86 3.36
CA THR A 471 27.56 7.37 4.64
C THR A 471 27.48 5.85 4.72
N ASN A 472 28.61 5.16 4.90
CA ASN A 472 28.72 3.69 4.91
C ASN A 472 27.65 2.97 5.76
N ALA A 473 27.24 3.51 6.91
CA ALA A 473 26.21 2.92 7.75
C ALA A 473 24.80 2.96 7.14
N HIS A 474 24.43 3.99 6.37
CA HIS A 474 23.13 4.02 5.68
C HIS A 474 23.06 2.97 4.57
N ALA A 475 24.12 2.81 3.76
CA ALA A 475 24.20 1.72 2.80
C ALA A 475 24.08 0.35 3.49
N ALA A 476 24.83 0.13 4.58
CA ALA A 476 24.82 -1.13 5.31
C ALA A 476 23.46 -1.51 5.95
N HIS A 477 22.64 -0.52 6.34
CA HIS A 477 21.34 -0.76 6.99
C HIS A 477 20.15 -0.68 6.02
N VAL A 478 20.08 0.36 5.19
CA VAL A 478 18.99 0.58 4.23
C VAL A 478 19.16 -0.32 3.02
N ALA A 479 20.33 -0.31 2.36
CA ALA A 479 20.56 -1.10 1.15
C ALA A 479 20.74 -2.59 1.45
N SER A 480 21.57 -2.94 2.45
CA SER A 480 21.96 -4.35 2.69
C SER A 480 21.08 -5.12 3.67
N LYS A 481 20.17 -4.47 4.43
CA LYS A 481 19.17 -5.14 5.28
C LYS A 481 17.72 -4.81 4.89
N GLY A 482 17.48 -3.79 4.05
CA GLY A 482 16.13 -3.33 3.70
C GLY A 482 15.40 -2.61 4.84
N TYR A 483 16.11 -2.10 5.86
CA TYR A 483 15.46 -1.39 6.97
C TYR A 483 14.85 -0.07 6.49
N SER A 484 13.59 0.16 6.87
CA SER A 484 12.87 1.40 6.59
C SER A 484 13.29 2.51 7.54
N CYS A 485 13.15 3.77 7.09
CA CYS A 485 13.72 4.94 7.77
C CYS A 485 13.20 5.12 9.22
N ASP A 486 11.96 4.73 9.50
CA ASP A 486 11.33 4.72 10.83
C ASP A 486 12.04 3.77 11.84
N THR A 487 12.82 2.79 11.37
CA THR A 487 13.66 1.94 12.25
C THR A 487 14.59 2.78 13.14
N CYS A 488 15.08 3.92 12.62
CA CYS A 488 15.99 4.84 13.31
C CYS A 488 15.42 6.26 13.49
N HIS A 489 14.38 6.63 12.75
CA HIS A 489 13.80 7.98 12.72
C HIS A 489 12.26 7.97 12.96
N ALA A 490 11.75 7.06 13.80
CA ALA A 490 10.31 6.90 14.08
C ALA A 490 9.60 8.17 14.55
N GLN A 491 10.33 9.10 15.17
CA GLN A 491 9.77 10.41 15.55
C GLN A 491 9.46 11.29 14.33
N THR A 492 10.20 11.14 13.24
CA THR A 492 10.17 12.01 12.05
C THR A 492 9.45 11.34 10.87
N VAL A 493 9.50 10.00 10.74
CA VAL A 493 8.90 9.19 9.66
C VAL A 493 8.17 7.94 10.15
N THR A 494 7.12 7.51 9.43
CA THR A 494 6.38 6.24 9.62
C THR A 494 6.69 5.19 8.54
N GLY A 495 7.73 5.41 7.74
CA GLY A 495 8.18 4.53 6.67
C GLY A 495 9.26 5.21 5.82
N SER A 496 9.71 4.55 4.75
CA SER A 496 10.74 5.12 3.84
C SER A 496 10.24 6.26 2.92
N SER A 497 8.97 6.65 3.03
CA SER A 497 8.31 7.62 2.15
C SER A 497 7.27 8.53 2.83
N THR A 498 7.06 8.39 4.15
CA THR A 498 5.96 9.04 4.89
C THR A 498 6.47 9.69 6.17
N LEU A 499 6.19 10.98 6.36
CA LEU A 499 6.55 11.74 7.56
C LEU A 499 5.56 11.46 8.70
N ALA A 500 6.09 11.12 9.89
CA ALA A 500 5.36 11.02 11.15
C ALA A 500 5.14 12.40 11.77
N ASN A 501 6.21 13.18 11.86
CA ASN A 501 6.19 14.54 12.38
C ASN A 501 6.90 15.48 11.40
N LYS A 502 6.10 16.28 10.71
CA LYS A 502 6.57 17.24 9.69
C LYS A 502 7.30 18.44 10.30
N ALA A 503 7.11 18.72 11.60
CA ALA A 503 7.81 19.81 12.28
C ALA A 503 9.29 19.45 12.53
N LEU A 504 9.56 18.25 13.05
CA LEU A 504 10.94 17.75 13.28
C LEU A 504 11.75 17.64 11.98
N HIS A 505 11.10 17.34 10.85
CA HIS A 505 11.79 17.32 9.56
C HIS A 505 12.24 18.72 9.08
N GLY A 506 11.60 19.80 9.56
CA GLY A 506 11.73 21.15 9.02
C GLY A 506 12.77 22.04 9.69
N ASP A 507 13.36 21.63 10.82
CA ASP A 507 14.30 22.45 11.61
C ASP A 507 15.79 22.21 11.29
N ALA A 508 16.07 21.24 10.39
CA ALA A 508 17.40 20.78 9.99
C ALA A 508 18.25 20.10 11.10
N ILE A 509 17.61 19.66 12.18
CA ILE A 509 18.18 18.72 13.15
C ILE A 509 18.12 17.29 12.55
N VAL A 510 18.69 16.29 13.25
CA VAL A 510 18.65 14.87 12.85
C VAL A 510 18.31 14.00 14.05
N GLU A 511 17.03 13.63 14.16
CA GLU A 511 16.46 12.88 15.27
C GLU A 511 16.72 11.38 15.07
N VAL A 512 17.76 10.85 15.72
CA VAL A 512 18.04 9.42 15.70
C VAL A 512 17.33 8.75 16.89
N ALA A 513 16.02 8.61 16.76
CA ALA A 513 15.13 7.97 17.72
C ALA A 513 14.15 7.04 16.99
N GLY A 514 14.24 5.74 17.25
CA GLY A 514 13.41 4.72 16.63
C GLY A 514 13.27 3.48 17.51
N VAL A 515 12.33 2.58 17.20
CA VAL A 515 11.92 1.45 18.06
C VAL A 515 13.06 0.45 18.36
N LYS A 516 14.17 0.52 17.60
CA LYS A 516 15.38 -0.29 17.83
C LYS A 516 16.60 0.50 18.26
N VAL A 517 16.49 1.81 18.48
CA VAL A 517 17.57 2.68 18.97
C VAL A 517 17.37 2.92 20.47
N ASN A 518 18.34 2.48 21.28
CA ASN A 518 18.32 2.64 22.73
C ASN A 518 18.92 3.99 23.14
N SER A 519 19.96 4.44 22.44
CA SER A 519 20.51 5.80 22.55
C SER A 519 21.36 6.17 21.33
N PHE A 520 21.50 7.47 21.08
CA PHE A 520 22.40 8.02 20.06
C PHE A 520 23.13 9.24 20.62
N ALA A 521 24.45 9.22 20.60
CA ALA A 521 25.29 10.33 21.04
C ALA A 521 25.59 11.23 19.82
N THR A 522 24.93 12.39 19.77
CA THR A 522 24.95 13.29 18.59
C THR A 522 26.30 13.94 18.32
N ASP A 523 27.20 13.97 19.32
CA ASP A 523 28.56 14.51 19.25
C ASP A 523 29.55 13.50 18.64
N THR A 524 29.56 12.28 19.18
CA THR A 524 30.51 11.19 18.86
C THR A 524 30.02 10.27 17.73
N LYS A 525 28.73 10.38 17.38
CA LYS A 525 27.99 9.49 16.45
C LYS A 525 28.02 8.02 16.88
N ASN A 526 28.23 7.75 18.17
CA ASN A 526 28.06 6.43 18.77
C ASN A 526 26.56 6.11 18.88
N CYS A 527 26.14 4.89 18.55
CA CYS A 527 24.79 4.40 18.85
C CYS A 527 24.81 3.20 19.80
N ALA A 528 23.77 3.08 20.62
CA ALA A 528 23.37 1.84 21.24
C ALA A 528 22.00 1.45 20.68
N THR A 529 21.87 0.22 20.20
CA THR A 529 20.63 -0.29 19.58
C THR A 529 20.30 -1.66 20.19
N SER A 530 19.06 -2.12 20.01
CA SER A 530 18.68 -3.50 20.37
C SER A 530 19.54 -4.55 19.66
N CYS A 531 20.23 -4.17 18.59
CA CYS A 531 21.05 -5.06 17.75
C CYS A 531 22.57 -4.86 17.92
N HIS A 532 23.03 -3.89 18.74
CA HIS A 532 24.46 -3.62 18.99
C HIS A 532 24.87 -3.76 20.46
N LEU A 533 23.91 -3.75 21.40
CA LEU A 533 24.10 -4.10 22.80
C LEU A 533 25.20 -3.29 23.50
N THR A 534 26.29 -3.95 23.94
CA THR A 534 27.44 -3.33 24.63
C THR A 534 28.52 -2.83 23.69
N GLY A 535 28.45 -3.17 22.40
CA GLY A 535 29.26 -2.51 21.39
C GLY A 535 28.70 -1.11 21.12
N THR A 536 29.56 -0.10 21.11
CA THR A 536 29.23 1.28 20.72
C THR A 536 29.80 1.60 19.34
N PRO A 537 29.28 1.00 18.25
CA PRO A 537 29.74 1.32 16.91
C PRO A 537 29.45 2.79 16.57
N LYS A 538 30.33 3.35 15.76
CA LYS A 538 30.26 4.72 15.25
C LYS A 538 29.62 4.70 13.88
N TRP A 539 28.57 5.50 13.69
CA TRP A 539 27.82 5.59 12.43
C TRP A 539 28.69 6.01 11.22
N THR A 540 29.85 6.62 11.47
CA THR A 540 30.82 7.07 10.47
C THR A 540 32.00 6.12 10.23
N ASP A 541 32.18 5.07 11.05
CA ASP A 541 33.33 4.16 10.97
C ASP A 541 32.90 2.70 10.82
N ALA A 542 33.10 2.17 9.61
CA ALA A 542 32.75 0.79 9.27
C ALA A 542 33.59 -0.27 10.02
N ALA A 543 34.80 0.06 10.49
CA ALA A 543 35.62 -0.87 11.26
C ALA A 543 35.02 -1.15 12.65
N SER A 544 34.34 -0.16 13.24
CA SER A 544 33.68 -0.30 14.55
C SER A 544 32.54 -1.34 14.56
N GLY A 545 31.91 -1.61 13.41
CA GLY A 545 30.86 -2.62 13.23
C GLY A 545 31.34 -3.97 12.70
N ALA A 546 32.65 -4.21 12.62
CA ALA A 546 33.20 -5.44 12.05
C ALA A 546 33.00 -6.67 12.96
N CYS A 547 32.98 -7.87 12.36
CA CYS A 547 32.96 -9.12 13.12
C CYS A 547 34.19 -9.18 14.05
N GLY A 548 33.95 -9.38 15.35
CA GLY A 548 34.98 -9.30 16.39
C GLY A 548 34.88 -8.09 17.33
N THR A 549 34.15 -7.01 16.96
CA THR A 549 34.04 -5.81 17.82
C THR A 549 32.97 -5.96 18.90
N CYS A 550 31.73 -6.30 18.53
CA CYS A 550 30.63 -6.50 19.49
C CYS A 550 30.72 -7.85 20.23
N HIS A 551 31.17 -8.89 19.51
CA HIS A 551 31.50 -10.19 20.09
C HIS A 551 32.94 -10.52 19.70
N LYS A 552 33.89 -10.41 20.65
CA LYS A 552 35.26 -10.92 20.47
C LYS A 552 35.23 -12.45 20.41
N ALA A 553 35.08 -13.00 19.20
CA ALA A 553 35.02 -14.44 18.94
C ALA A 553 36.29 -15.21 19.38
N LEU A 554 37.39 -14.50 19.67
CA LEU A 554 38.57 -15.02 20.35
C LEU A 554 38.96 -14.08 21.50
N SER A 555 38.67 -14.48 22.75
CA SER A 555 39.21 -13.84 23.95
C SER A 555 39.63 -14.93 24.95
N THR A 556 40.93 -15.07 25.17
CA THR A 556 41.55 -16.09 26.04
C THR A 556 41.49 -15.68 27.53
N THR A 557 40.35 -15.14 27.96
CA THR A 557 40.15 -14.59 29.31
C THR A 557 38.79 -14.97 29.85
N VAL A 558 38.73 -15.15 31.17
CA VAL A 558 37.56 -15.68 31.90
C VAL A 558 36.31 -14.82 31.62
N ASN A 559 35.16 -15.47 31.45
CA ASN A 559 33.86 -14.90 31.04
C ASN A 559 33.76 -14.41 29.58
N GLY A 560 34.75 -14.66 28.71
CA GLY A 560 34.80 -14.13 27.33
C GLY A 560 34.45 -15.06 26.16
N LEU A 561 33.87 -16.26 26.38
CA LEU A 561 33.68 -17.27 25.32
C LEU A 561 32.38 -18.08 25.50
N VAL A 562 31.78 -18.55 24.39
CA VAL A 562 30.86 -19.70 24.41
C VAL A 562 31.70 -20.97 24.61
N SER A 563 32.09 -21.23 25.86
CA SER A 563 33.00 -22.31 26.27
C SER A 563 32.37 -23.71 26.22
N SER A 564 31.80 -24.08 25.08
CA SER A 564 31.40 -25.44 24.75
C SER A 564 32.54 -26.19 24.07
N ASN A 565 32.77 -27.44 24.45
CA ASN A 565 33.88 -28.26 23.97
C ASN A 565 34.01 -28.32 22.43
N ALA A 566 32.90 -28.25 21.68
CA ALA A 566 32.93 -28.23 20.21
C ALA A 566 33.51 -26.94 19.60
N HIS A 567 33.37 -25.77 20.22
CA HIS A 567 34.01 -24.54 19.72
C HIS A 567 35.53 -24.66 19.83
N SER A 568 36.05 -25.11 20.98
CA SER A 568 37.47 -25.45 21.13
C SER A 568 37.91 -26.50 20.11
N ALA A 569 37.10 -27.54 19.90
CA ALA A 569 37.39 -28.59 18.91
C ALA A 569 37.45 -28.10 17.46
N HIS A 570 36.74 -27.03 17.08
CA HIS A 570 36.73 -26.51 15.71
C HIS A 570 37.76 -25.40 15.46
N PHE A 571 38.05 -24.57 16.46
CA PHE A 571 38.83 -23.34 16.31
C PHE A 571 40.23 -23.37 16.95
N THR A 572 40.50 -24.25 17.94
CA THR A 572 41.78 -24.25 18.67
C THR A 572 42.44 -25.63 18.85
N ALA A 573 41.72 -26.73 18.64
CA ALA A 573 42.26 -28.08 18.78
C ALA A 573 43.00 -28.58 17.53
N SER A 574 44.13 -29.29 17.72
CA SER A 574 44.93 -29.88 16.64
C SER A 574 44.22 -30.95 15.81
N TYR A 575 43.24 -31.64 16.42
CA TYR A 575 42.38 -32.63 15.74
C TYR A 575 41.15 -31.98 15.06
N GLY A 576 41.07 -30.65 15.07
CA GLY A 576 40.00 -29.85 14.49
C GLY A 576 40.29 -29.34 13.08
N PRO A 577 39.27 -28.84 12.37
CA PRO A 577 39.42 -28.18 11.08
C PRO A 577 40.20 -26.85 11.11
N GLY A 578 40.56 -26.32 12.28
CA GLY A 578 41.39 -25.12 12.40
C GLY A 578 40.70 -23.84 11.89
N MET A 579 39.40 -23.70 12.14
CA MET A 579 38.60 -22.58 11.66
C MET A 579 39.10 -21.23 12.18
N ASN A 580 39.04 -20.19 11.36
CA ASN A 580 39.53 -18.86 11.73
C ASN A 580 38.44 -18.10 12.50
N GLY A 581 38.62 -17.97 13.82
CA GLY A 581 37.67 -17.28 14.71
C GLY A 581 37.45 -15.80 14.43
N ALA A 582 38.32 -15.13 13.65
CA ALA A 582 38.11 -13.76 13.20
C ALA A 582 37.37 -13.65 11.85
N ALA A 583 37.23 -14.75 11.10
CA ALA A 583 36.62 -14.76 9.78
C ALA A 583 35.12 -15.07 9.86
N ALA A 584 34.28 -14.11 9.46
CA ALA A 584 32.82 -14.27 9.44
C ALA A 584 32.33 -15.52 8.67
N THR A 585 33.06 -15.90 7.62
CA THR A 585 32.83 -17.11 6.81
C THR A 585 32.93 -18.41 7.60
N SER A 586 33.79 -18.46 8.63
CA SER A 586 33.89 -19.62 9.53
C SER A 586 32.64 -19.74 10.42
N CYS A 587 32.12 -18.62 10.92
CA CYS A 587 30.91 -18.59 11.74
C CYS A 587 29.66 -18.96 10.92
N SER A 588 29.53 -18.43 9.70
CA SER A 588 28.39 -18.69 8.82
C SER A 588 28.30 -20.13 8.29
N GLY A 589 29.31 -20.97 8.54
CA GLY A 589 29.27 -22.40 8.23
C GLY A 589 28.34 -23.21 9.14
N CYS A 590 28.05 -22.71 10.35
CA CYS A 590 27.19 -23.36 11.34
C CYS A 590 26.08 -22.44 11.89
N HIS A 591 26.31 -21.12 11.89
CA HIS A 591 25.37 -20.11 12.37
C HIS A 591 24.72 -19.34 11.24
N THR A 592 23.55 -18.75 11.49
CA THR A 592 22.91 -17.88 10.50
C THR A 592 23.80 -16.66 10.24
N PRO A 593 24.05 -16.27 8.97
CA PRO A 593 24.92 -15.13 8.65
C PRO A 593 24.51 -13.82 9.33
N ASN A 594 25.43 -12.86 9.42
CA ASN A 594 25.16 -11.53 9.97
C ASN A 594 24.16 -10.69 9.13
N THR A 595 23.72 -11.20 7.97
CA THR A 595 22.64 -10.68 7.11
C THR A 595 21.28 -11.33 7.38
N ALA A 596 21.21 -12.42 8.14
CA ALA A 596 19.94 -13.05 8.51
C ALA A 596 19.20 -12.23 9.57
N ALA A 597 17.86 -12.23 9.52
CA ALA A 597 17.02 -11.58 10.54
C ALA A 597 17.28 -12.14 11.95
N SER A 598 17.63 -13.44 12.04
CA SER A 598 18.07 -14.17 13.25
C SER A 598 19.47 -13.80 13.75
N HIS A 599 20.05 -12.70 13.29
CA HIS A 599 21.20 -12.03 13.92
C HIS A 599 20.80 -10.78 14.71
N ALA A 600 19.62 -10.20 14.41
CA ALA A 600 19.15 -8.94 14.99
C ALA A 600 18.36 -9.12 16.30
N ASP A 601 18.17 -10.36 16.75
CA ASP A 601 17.52 -10.75 18.02
C ASP A 601 18.50 -10.90 19.20
N GLY A 602 19.81 -10.78 18.95
CA GLY A 602 20.87 -10.97 19.94
C GLY A 602 21.18 -12.43 20.27
N LEU A 603 20.62 -13.40 19.52
CA LEU A 603 20.84 -14.83 19.74
C LEU A 603 21.80 -15.42 18.71
N VAL A 604 22.67 -16.32 19.16
CA VAL A 604 23.61 -17.06 18.29
C VAL A 604 22.86 -18.25 17.67
N ASN A 605 22.00 -17.94 16.70
CA ASN A 605 21.14 -18.90 16.01
C ASN A 605 21.92 -19.85 15.09
N LEU A 606 21.44 -21.09 14.96
CA LEU A 606 22.02 -22.12 14.09
C LEU A 606 21.43 -22.03 12.68
N ALA A 607 22.24 -22.33 11.66
CA ALA A 607 21.79 -22.38 10.28
C ALA A 607 20.82 -23.56 10.03
N ILE A 608 20.05 -23.50 8.94
CA ILE A 608 19.10 -24.57 8.58
C ILE A 608 19.86 -25.89 8.39
N GLY A 609 19.39 -26.95 9.04
CA GLY A 609 20.04 -28.27 9.07
C GLY A 609 20.91 -28.52 10.31
N TYR A 610 21.28 -27.50 11.07
CA TYR A 610 22.15 -27.62 12.24
C TYR A 610 21.35 -27.61 13.55
N ASN A 611 21.65 -28.53 14.48
CA ASN A 611 21.07 -28.54 15.82
C ASN A 611 22.10 -28.92 16.90
N LYS A 612 21.78 -28.65 18.17
CA LYS A 612 22.70 -28.83 19.31
C LYS A 612 22.94 -30.29 19.73
N VAL A 613 22.22 -31.26 19.15
CA VAL A 613 22.03 -32.60 19.74
C VAL A 613 22.40 -33.76 18.80
N GLY A 614 22.33 -33.58 17.47
CA GLY A 614 22.59 -34.67 16.53
C GLY A 614 22.68 -34.33 15.03
N THR A 615 22.26 -33.14 14.56
CA THR A 615 22.43 -32.77 13.14
C THR A 615 23.54 -31.75 12.94
N CYS A 616 24.67 -32.23 12.41
CA CYS A 616 25.72 -31.44 11.76
C CYS A 616 25.98 -32.03 10.35
N SER A 617 24.89 -32.44 9.69
CA SER A 617 24.85 -33.39 8.57
C SER A 617 25.41 -32.88 7.23
N SER A 618 25.92 -31.66 7.19
CA SER A 618 26.83 -31.18 6.14
C SER A 618 28.22 -31.82 6.23
N CYS A 619 28.72 -32.05 7.45
CA CYS A 619 30.09 -32.51 7.72
C CYS A 619 30.15 -33.82 8.52
N HIS A 620 29.25 -34.03 9.48
CA HIS A 620 29.12 -35.24 10.30
C HIS A 620 27.73 -35.83 10.08
N LYS A 621 27.65 -36.88 9.25
CA LYS A 621 26.37 -37.48 8.80
C LYS A 621 25.72 -38.38 9.84
N GLN A 622 26.48 -38.97 10.75
CA GLN A 622 25.96 -39.75 11.87
C GLN A 622 25.80 -38.86 13.12
N SER A 623 25.01 -39.32 14.11
CA SER A 623 24.64 -38.49 15.27
C SER A 623 25.85 -38.01 16.08
N THR A 624 25.95 -36.70 16.30
CA THR A 624 27.03 -36.04 17.08
C THR A 624 26.49 -35.07 18.12
N ASN A 625 26.98 -35.17 19.36
CA ASN A 625 26.63 -34.25 20.45
C ASN A 625 27.62 -33.06 20.54
N TRP A 626 27.10 -31.83 20.39
CA TRP A 626 27.89 -30.59 20.47
C TRP A 626 28.56 -30.36 21.84
N THR A 627 28.02 -30.90 22.94
CA THR A 627 28.62 -30.74 24.27
C THR A 627 29.81 -31.66 24.52
N ALA A 628 29.95 -32.75 23.77
CA ALA A 628 31.11 -33.66 23.87
C ALA A 628 32.38 -33.08 23.21
N GLY A 629 32.20 -32.23 22.19
CA GLY A 629 33.28 -31.55 21.48
C GLY A 629 34.07 -32.41 20.52
N ARG A 630 34.75 -33.45 21.02
CA ARG A 630 35.37 -34.46 20.16
C ARG A 630 34.29 -35.43 19.66
N VAL A 631 34.14 -35.53 18.35
CA VAL A 631 33.30 -36.54 17.70
C VAL A 631 34.00 -37.90 17.64
N SER A 632 33.24 -38.99 17.60
CA SER A 632 33.78 -40.34 17.41
C SER A 632 34.10 -40.60 15.92
N CYS A 633 34.80 -41.69 15.60
CA CYS A 633 35.15 -42.01 14.19
C CYS A 633 33.89 -42.28 13.35
N GLU A 634 32.88 -42.85 14.00
CA GLU A 634 31.61 -43.28 13.43
C GLU A 634 30.76 -42.10 12.96
N SER A 635 30.98 -40.88 13.49
CA SER A 635 30.38 -39.61 13.04
C SER A 635 30.51 -39.35 11.53
N CYS A 636 31.60 -39.87 10.95
CA CYS A 636 32.01 -39.70 9.56
C CYS A 636 31.78 -40.99 8.74
N HIS A 637 32.10 -42.13 9.35
CA HIS A 637 32.36 -43.39 8.65
C HIS A 637 31.19 -44.38 8.53
N SER A 638 30.08 -44.16 9.26
CA SER A 638 28.90 -45.04 9.33
C SER A 638 29.19 -46.49 9.75
N THR A 639 28.67 -46.88 10.92
CA THR A 639 28.71 -48.27 11.42
C THR A 639 27.36 -48.99 11.37
N ALA A 640 26.29 -48.30 10.95
CA ALA A 640 24.91 -48.79 10.98
C ALA A 640 24.14 -48.61 9.66
N GLY A 641 24.80 -48.22 8.56
CA GLY A 641 24.19 -48.14 7.22
C GLY A 641 23.53 -46.80 6.89
N GLY A 642 23.70 -45.78 7.74
CA GLY A 642 23.34 -44.40 7.41
C GLY A 642 24.35 -43.73 6.46
N GLU A 643 24.02 -42.53 5.99
CA GLU A 643 24.84 -41.76 5.04
C GLU A 643 26.29 -41.56 5.50
N LEU A 644 27.22 -41.61 4.54
CA LEU A 644 28.65 -41.36 4.74
C LEU A 644 28.95 -39.87 4.62
N SER A 645 29.79 -39.33 5.50
CA SER A 645 30.22 -37.93 5.40
C SER A 645 30.99 -37.67 4.10
N VAL A 646 30.80 -36.48 3.52
CA VAL A 646 31.50 -36.05 2.29
C VAL A 646 32.22 -34.75 2.58
N ILE A 647 33.52 -34.69 2.30
CA ILE A 647 34.35 -33.49 2.47
C ILE A 647 34.90 -33.10 1.09
N GLY A 648 34.41 -31.98 0.55
CA GLY A 648 34.64 -31.61 -0.85
C GLY A 648 33.99 -32.62 -1.79
N THR A 649 34.80 -33.33 -2.58
CA THR A 649 34.37 -34.43 -3.46
C THR A 649 34.64 -35.83 -2.89
N LEU A 650 35.24 -35.93 -1.70
CA LEU A 650 35.63 -37.22 -1.12
C LEU A 650 34.60 -37.73 -0.10
N THR A 651 34.01 -38.88 -0.39
CA THR A 651 33.15 -39.63 0.54
C THR A 651 33.99 -40.44 1.52
N ALA A 652 33.62 -40.41 2.80
CA ALA A 652 34.23 -41.22 3.85
C ALA A 652 34.07 -42.72 3.55
N PRO A 653 35.13 -43.55 3.66
CA PRO A 653 34.99 -45.00 3.50
C PRO A 653 34.05 -45.63 4.52
N ASP A 654 33.12 -46.46 4.04
CA ASP A 654 32.17 -47.26 4.82
C ASP A 654 32.87 -48.18 5.85
N LYS A 655 32.33 -48.25 7.08
CA LYS A 655 32.81 -49.10 8.19
C LYS A 655 31.72 -49.96 8.83
N THR A 656 30.54 -50.11 8.21
CA THR A 656 29.43 -50.97 8.67
C THR A 656 29.85 -52.39 9.05
N LEU A 657 30.82 -52.95 8.30
CA LEU A 657 31.30 -54.31 8.48
C LEU A 657 32.51 -54.43 9.43
N ALA A 658 33.02 -53.32 9.99
CA ALA A 658 34.23 -53.32 10.82
C ALA A 658 34.06 -54.10 12.13
N ALA A 659 32.91 -53.97 12.79
CA ALA A 659 32.59 -54.67 14.03
C ALA A 659 32.21 -56.15 13.84
N THR A 660 31.72 -56.54 12.65
CA THR A 660 31.08 -57.85 12.42
C THR A 660 31.87 -58.77 11.48
N LYS A 661 32.73 -58.21 10.62
CA LYS A 661 33.56 -58.90 9.62
C LYS A 661 35.02 -58.44 9.61
N GLY A 662 35.31 -57.21 10.04
CA GLY A 662 36.66 -56.63 10.17
C GLY A 662 37.37 -56.97 11.49
N HIS A 663 38.49 -56.28 11.75
CA HIS A 663 39.27 -56.46 12.99
C HIS A 663 38.51 -56.12 14.28
N GLY A 664 37.46 -55.29 14.21
CA GLY A 664 36.57 -55.03 15.35
C GLY A 664 35.87 -56.30 15.84
N LYS A 665 35.62 -57.27 14.96
CA LYS A 665 35.10 -58.60 15.33
C LYS A 665 36.08 -59.42 16.18
N ALA A 666 37.36 -59.07 16.17
CA ALA A 666 38.40 -59.65 17.01
C ALA A 666 38.69 -58.82 18.28
N GLY A 667 37.89 -57.79 18.57
CA GLY A 667 38.05 -56.91 19.73
C GLY A 667 39.04 -55.77 19.54
N VAL A 668 39.61 -55.58 18.34
CA VAL A 668 40.54 -54.47 18.06
C VAL A 668 39.76 -53.16 17.95
N SER A 669 40.08 -52.16 18.76
CA SER A 669 39.40 -50.86 18.73
C SER A 669 39.94 -49.96 17.63
N CYS A 670 39.14 -48.99 17.19
CA CYS A 670 39.56 -48.00 16.18
C CYS A 670 40.85 -47.27 16.60
N SER A 671 41.00 -46.96 17.89
CA SER A 671 42.18 -46.29 18.46
C SER A 671 43.39 -47.20 18.68
N SER A 672 43.27 -48.52 18.47
CA SER A 672 44.44 -49.41 18.37
C SER A 672 45.19 -49.25 17.04
N CYS A 673 44.57 -48.63 16.03
CA CYS A 673 45.17 -48.38 14.72
C CYS A 673 45.24 -46.89 14.36
N HIS A 674 44.20 -46.12 14.68
CA HIS A 674 44.09 -44.72 14.29
C HIS A 674 44.37 -43.76 15.44
N ASP A 675 45.15 -42.72 15.17
CA ASP A 675 45.37 -41.62 16.09
C ASP A 675 44.15 -40.68 16.09
N ALA A 676 43.45 -40.64 17.22
CA ALA A 676 42.33 -39.72 17.41
C ALA A 676 42.75 -38.24 17.43
N ASN A 677 44.02 -37.93 17.70
CA ASN A 677 44.56 -36.56 17.82
C ASN A 677 45.18 -36.00 16.53
N SER A 678 45.36 -36.85 15.51
CA SER A 678 45.83 -36.42 14.19
C SER A 678 44.88 -35.40 13.57
N GLY A 679 45.39 -34.62 12.61
CA GLY A 679 44.65 -33.52 11.99
C GLY A 679 43.25 -33.92 11.48
N HIS A 680 42.36 -32.94 11.39
CA HIS A 680 41.07 -33.13 10.75
C HIS A 680 41.24 -33.35 9.24
N ILE A 681 40.48 -34.29 8.68
CA ILE A 681 40.53 -34.62 7.25
C ILE A 681 40.12 -33.38 6.45
N ASN A 682 41.00 -32.94 5.54
CA ASN A 682 40.88 -31.68 4.80
C ASN A 682 40.45 -31.87 3.33
N GLY A 683 39.89 -33.04 2.98
CA GLY A 683 39.48 -33.37 1.61
C GLY A 683 40.62 -33.86 0.70
N VAL A 684 41.80 -34.20 1.24
CA VAL A 684 42.88 -34.85 0.50
C VAL A 684 42.75 -36.38 0.57
N ALA A 685 42.86 -37.05 -0.59
CA ALA A 685 42.77 -38.49 -0.68
C ALA A 685 44.07 -39.16 -0.18
N GLY A 686 43.93 -40.21 0.62
CA GLY A 686 45.05 -41.02 1.13
C GLY A 686 45.48 -40.73 2.57
N ASP A 687 44.88 -39.76 3.26
CA ASP A 687 45.04 -39.64 4.72
C ASP A 687 44.46 -40.89 5.41
N LYS A 688 45.30 -41.60 6.16
CA LYS A 688 44.92 -42.80 6.92
C LYS A 688 44.75 -42.55 8.43
N ARG A 689 45.15 -41.38 8.96
CA ARG A 689 45.22 -41.03 10.40
C ARG A 689 45.72 -42.18 11.29
N LEU A 690 46.74 -42.92 10.86
CA LEU A 690 47.31 -44.07 11.59
C LEU A 690 48.23 -43.60 12.73
N LEU A 691 48.33 -44.39 13.79
CA LEU A 691 49.36 -44.24 14.81
C LEU A 691 50.77 -44.29 14.19
N ALA A 692 51.69 -43.44 14.64
CA ALA A 692 53.04 -43.33 14.06
C ALA A 692 53.84 -44.65 14.08
N THR A 693 53.56 -45.55 15.02
CA THR A 693 54.16 -46.91 15.09
C THR A 693 53.71 -47.84 13.96
N LEU A 694 52.61 -47.52 13.28
CA LEU A 694 52.03 -48.27 12.16
C LEU A 694 52.36 -47.67 10.78
N THR A 695 53.01 -46.51 10.75
CA THR A 695 53.39 -45.80 9.52
C THR A 695 54.88 -45.92 9.24
N GLY A 696 55.24 -46.23 7.99
CA GLY A 696 56.64 -46.30 7.54
C GLY A 696 56.81 -47.26 6.37
N SER A 697 57.30 -48.46 6.63
CA SER A 697 57.55 -49.48 5.61
C SER A 697 56.27 -50.13 5.06
N GLU A 698 56.38 -50.75 3.88
CA GLU A 698 55.23 -51.41 3.24
C GLU A 698 54.68 -52.55 4.11
N ASN A 699 53.37 -52.51 4.39
CA ASN A 699 52.65 -53.39 5.31
C ASN A 699 53.01 -53.26 6.81
N GLN A 700 53.69 -52.19 7.23
CA GLN A 700 54.00 -51.97 8.65
C GLN A 700 52.72 -51.98 9.53
N GLU A 701 51.60 -51.47 9.01
CA GLU A 701 50.32 -51.44 9.73
C GLU A 701 49.75 -52.85 10.01
N CYS A 702 50.08 -53.83 9.16
CA CYS A 702 49.72 -55.23 9.38
C CYS A 702 50.77 -55.94 10.23
N ASN A 703 52.05 -55.79 9.89
CA ASN A 703 53.16 -56.51 10.52
C ASN A 703 53.26 -56.24 12.04
N TYR A 704 53.01 -55.00 12.48
CA TYR A 704 53.02 -54.62 13.89
C TYR A 704 52.19 -55.52 14.81
N CYS A 705 51.06 -56.06 14.31
CA CYS A 705 50.28 -57.08 15.00
C CYS A 705 50.62 -58.49 14.50
N HIS A 706 50.73 -58.68 13.19
CA HIS A 706 50.75 -60.01 12.59
C HIS A 706 52.09 -60.76 12.65
N THR A 707 53.19 -60.11 13.04
CA THR A 707 54.46 -60.80 13.34
C THR A 707 54.75 -60.91 14.85
N ASP A 708 53.78 -60.55 15.70
CA ASP A 708 53.94 -60.51 17.15
C ASP A 708 53.07 -61.57 17.85
N ALA A 709 53.72 -62.57 18.44
CA ALA A 709 53.07 -63.68 19.14
C ALA A 709 52.33 -63.25 20.42
N GLY A 710 52.63 -62.07 20.98
CA GLY A 710 51.90 -61.46 22.08
C GLY A 710 50.60 -60.76 21.64
N LYS A 711 50.42 -60.52 20.34
CA LYS A 711 49.24 -59.84 19.77
C LYS A 711 48.33 -60.78 18.98
N VAL A 712 48.88 -61.77 18.26
CA VAL A 712 48.10 -62.77 17.51
C VAL A 712 48.70 -64.17 17.59
N THR A 713 47.85 -65.20 17.43
CA THR A 713 48.24 -66.61 17.51
C THR A 713 47.63 -67.46 16.39
N GLY A 714 48.14 -68.68 16.21
CA GLY A 714 47.70 -69.62 15.19
C GLY A 714 47.94 -69.09 13.76
N PHE A 715 47.04 -69.42 12.82
CA PHE A 715 47.14 -69.03 11.41
C PHE A 715 47.15 -67.50 11.13
N LYS A 716 46.94 -66.68 12.17
CA LYS A 716 47.02 -65.21 12.09
C LYS A 716 48.44 -64.69 12.33
N LEU A 717 49.28 -65.48 13.00
CA LEU A 717 50.67 -65.15 13.27
C LEU A 717 51.54 -65.54 12.07
N GLY A 718 52.44 -64.65 11.67
CA GLY A 718 53.39 -64.90 10.60
C GLY A 718 52.78 -64.91 9.19
N VAL A 719 51.58 -64.35 8.98
CA VAL A 719 51.01 -64.17 7.63
C VAL A 719 51.96 -63.38 6.73
N LYS A 720 51.87 -63.63 5.42
CA LYS A 720 52.81 -63.16 4.40
C LYS A 720 52.08 -62.56 3.20
N VAL A 721 52.81 -61.79 2.42
CA VAL A 721 52.40 -61.29 1.11
C VAL A 721 52.51 -62.41 0.07
N HIS A 722 51.76 -62.32 -1.03
CA HIS A 722 51.76 -63.38 -2.05
C HIS A 722 53.02 -63.37 -2.92
N GLN A 723 53.54 -62.17 -3.23
CA GLN A 723 54.77 -61.98 -3.97
C GLN A 723 55.53 -60.74 -3.48
N ALA A 724 56.81 -60.62 -3.84
CA ALA A 724 57.70 -59.56 -3.33
C ALA A 724 57.44 -58.17 -3.93
N SER A 725 56.75 -58.07 -5.07
CA SER A 725 56.42 -56.80 -5.74
C SER A 725 55.18 -56.95 -6.63
N GLY A 726 54.53 -55.83 -6.96
CA GLY A 726 53.32 -55.82 -7.77
C GLY A 726 52.06 -56.20 -6.98
N LEU A 727 50.98 -56.55 -7.70
CA LEU A 727 49.68 -56.88 -7.09
C LEU A 727 49.80 -58.09 -6.16
N GLY A 728 49.59 -57.89 -4.87
CA GLY A 728 49.79 -58.91 -3.84
C GLY A 728 51.13 -58.78 -3.08
N SER A 729 51.90 -57.72 -3.29
CA SER A 729 52.96 -57.29 -2.35
C SER A 729 52.40 -56.54 -1.15
N LYS A 730 51.15 -56.05 -1.22
CA LYS A 730 50.48 -55.40 -0.10
C LYS A 730 49.37 -56.28 0.47
N CYS A 731 49.34 -56.41 1.79
CA CYS A 731 48.22 -57.03 2.50
C CYS A 731 46.89 -56.35 2.14
N ALA A 732 46.92 -55.04 1.90
CA ALA A 732 45.78 -54.23 1.47
C ALA A 732 45.26 -54.54 0.05
N ASP A 733 46.07 -55.15 -0.83
CA ASP A 733 45.62 -55.55 -2.18
C ASP A 733 44.57 -56.66 -2.09
N CYS A 734 44.71 -57.55 -1.11
CA CYS A 734 43.84 -58.70 -0.88
C CYS A 734 42.84 -58.50 0.27
N HIS A 735 43.16 -57.72 1.30
CA HIS A 735 42.35 -57.61 2.53
C HIS A 735 42.04 -56.16 2.94
N ASN A 736 40.77 -55.87 3.23
CA ASN A 736 40.37 -54.63 3.89
C ASN A 736 40.27 -54.86 5.41
N ALA A 737 41.16 -54.24 6.21
CA ALA A 737 41.18 -54.39 7.66
C ALA A 737 39.82 -54.08 8.36
N HIS A 738 38.94 -53.32 7.70
CA HIS A 738 37.60 -52.95 8.16
C HIS A 738 36.51 -53.95 7.74
N GLY A 739 36.87 -55.10 7.17
CA GLY A 739 35.95 -56.12 6.71
C GLY A 739 35.30 -55.83 5.36
N THR A 740 34.64 -56.86 4.84
CA THR A 740 33.85 -56.87 3.60
C THR A 740 32.72 -57.88 3.75
N ALA A 741 31.89 -58.05 2.71
CA ALA A 741 30.91 -59.15 2.68
C ALA A 741 31.59 -60.54 2.71
N ASN A 742 32.76 -60.66 2.08
CA ASN A 742 33.57 -61.87 1.99
C ASN A 742 34.18 -62.26 3.34
N ASN A 743 34.51 -63.54 3.47
CA ASN A 743 35.19 -64.07 4.66
C ASN A 743 36.67 -63.66 4.69
N MET A 744 37.27 -63.73 5.88
CA MET A 744 38.67 -63.36 6.15
C MET A 744 39.04 -61.96 5.63
N MET A 745 38.09 -61.02 5.62
CA MET A 745 38.30 -59.62 5.23
C MET A 745 38.75 -59.43 3.76
N VAL A 746 38.61 -60.45 2.92
CA VAL A 746 39.04 -60.41 1.51
C VAL A 746 38.30 -59.31 0.75
N ASN A 747 39.02 -58.50 -0.02
CA ASN A 747 38.47 -57.40 -0.80
C ASN A 747 37.31 -57.86 -1.69
N GLY A 748 36.21 -57.08 -1.74
CA GLY A 748 35.07 -57.36 -2.62
C GLY A 748 35.39 -57.18 -4.10
N THR A 749 36.43 -56.40 -4.40
CA THR A 749 36.98 -56.18 -5.73
C THR A 749 38.50 -56.17 -5.64
N ILE A 750 39.19 -56.98 -6.43
CA ILE A 750 40.66 -56.98 -6.55
C ILE A 750 41.01 -56.66 -8.00
N ASN A 751 41.87 -55.65 -8.22
CA ASN A 751 42.28 -55.17 -9.55
C ASN A 751 41.10 -55.05 -10.54
N GLY A 752 40.11 -54.22 -10.18
CA GLY A 752 38.88 -53.98 -10.96
C GLY A 752 37.91 -55.17 -11.08
N THR A 753 38.18 -56.30 -10.43
CA THR A 753 37.45 -57.57 -10.64
C THR A 753 36.71 -57.97 -9.37
N ALA A 754 35.40 -58.21 -9.46
CA ALA A 754 34.58 -58.63 -8.33
C ALA A 754 35.01 -60.01 -7.79
N VAL A 755 35.05 -60.14 -6.46
CA VAL A 755 35.47 -61.36 -5.74
C VAL A 755 34.31 -61.91 -4.91
N SER A 756 34.01 -63.19 -5.09
CA SER A 756 33.03 -63.92 -4.27
C SER A 756 33.75 -65.00 -3.46
N PHE A 757 33.96 -64.72 -2.17
CA PHE A 757 34.64 -65.61 -1.22
C PHE A 757 33.85 -65.75 0.08
N THR A 758 32.95 -66.73 0.13
CA THR A 758 32.01 -66.97 1.24
C THR A 758 32.43 -68.15 2.14
N GLY A 759 33.53 -68.83 1.83
CA GLY A 759 34.07 -69.96 2.61
C GLY A 759 35.22 -70.69 1.93
N ASN A 760 35.84 -71.66 2.62
CA ASN A 760 37.00 -72.42 2.12
C ASN A 760 36.72 -73.29 0.87
N ASN A 761 35.46 -73.32 0.42
CA ASN A 761 34.95 -73.94 -0.79
C ASN A 761 34.78 -72.95 -1.98
N THR A 762 35.29 -71.72 -1.87
CA THR A 762 35.11 -70.65 -2.88
C THR A 762 36.41 -69.96 -3.33
N PHE A 763 37.57 -70.60 -3.12
CA PHE A 763 38.86 -70.08 -3.63
C PHE A 763 38.89 -70.01 -5.17
N ALA A 764 38.23 -70.98 -5.80
CA ALA A 764 37.79 -70.94 -7.20
C ALA A 764 36.28 -71.24 -7.26
N ASN A 765 35.56 -70.65 -8.23
CA ASN A 765 34.15 -70.88 -8.47
C ASN A 765 33.82 -70.87 -9.98
N GLY A 766 32.64 -71.39 -10.35
CA GLY A 766 32.22 -71.51 -11.76
C GLY A 766 31.88 -70.19 -12.47
N ALA A 767 31.89 -69.07 -11.75
CA ALA A 767 31.74 -67.72 -12.31
C ALA A 767 33.09 -66.98 -12.47
N ASN A 768 34.21 -67.67 -12.24
CA ASN A 768 35.57 -67.14 -12.27
C ASN A 768 35.86 -65.95 -11.34
N THR A 769 35.06 -65.79 -10.27
CA THR A 769 35.17 -64.73 -9.25
C THR A 769 35.79 -65.20 -7.94
N GLY A 770 36.38 -66.40 -7.89
CA GLY A 770 37.10 -66.87 -6.71
C GLY A 770 38.37 -66.06 -6.47
N VAL A 771 38.81 -65.93 -5.21
CA VAL A 771 39.93 -65.06 -4.82
C VAL A 771 41.25 -65.40 -5.53
N CYS A 772 41.47 -66.65 -5.94
CA CYS A 772 42.63 -67.01 -6.77
C CYS A 772 42.42 -66.62 -8.24
N GLN A 773 41.22 -66.90 -8.79
CA GLN A 773 40.89 -66.70 -10.19
C GLN A 773 41.01 -65.24 -10.64
N VAL A 774 40.66 -64.26 -9.80
CA VAL A 774 40.72 -62.84 -10.18
C VAL A 774 42.14 -62.31 -10.50
N CYS A 775 43.17 -62.98 -9.97
CA CYS A 775 44.59 -62.68 -10.19
C CYS A 775 45.28 -63.68 -11.12
N HIS A 776 44.86 -64.94 -11.12
CA HIS A 776 45.43 -66.02 -11.92
C HIS A 776 45.19 -65.80 -13.42
N THR A 777 46.22 -65.39 -14.17
CA THR A 777 46.18 -65.19 -15.63
C THR A 777 47.24 -66.03 -16.36
N ALA A 778 48.46 -66.04 -15.83
CA ALA A 778 49.59 -66.83 -16.35
C ALA A 778 49.67 -68.27 -15.77
N THR A 779 48.83 -68.62 -14.79
CA THR A 779 48.79 -69.97 -14.23
C THR A 779 48.14 -70.95 -15.20
N GLN A 780 48.51 -72.23 -15.11
CA GLN A 780 47.87 -73.29 -15.90
C GLN A 780 46.45 -73.62 -15.42
N TYR A 781 46.19 -73.41 -14.13
CA TYR A 781 44.95 -73.81 -13.46
C TYR A 781 44.17 -72.61 -12.93
N PHE A 782 42.83 -72.74 -12.93
CA PHE A 782 41.87 -71.77 -12.40
C PHE A 782 42.15 -70.32 -12.82
N LYS A 783 42.29 -70.07 -14.12
CA LYS A 783 42.48 -68.73 -14.66
C LYS A 783 41.19 -67.88 -14.62
N LYS A 784 41.39 -66.56 -14.57
CA LYS A 784 40.37 -65.51 -14.67
C LYS A 784 39.45 -65.60 -15.90
N ASP A 785 40.03 -65.94 -17.04
CA ASP A 785 39.37 -66.01 -18.34
C ASP A 785 38.59 -67.33 -18.55
N GLY A 786 38.68 -68.28 -17.60
CA GLY A 786 38.12 -69.62 -17.75
C GLY A 786 38.91 -70.56 -18.67
N THR A 787 40.06 -70.14 -19.24
CA THR A 787 40.87 -71.00 -20.13
C THR A 787 41.88 -71.88 -19.39
N GLY A 788 41.94 -71.79 -18.06
CA GLY A 788 42.78 -72.63 -17.21
C GLY A 788 42.11 -73.95 -16.86
N ALA A 789 42.89 -75.03 -16.76
CA ALA A 789 42.38 -76.33 -16.34
C ALA A 789 41.89 -76.30 -14.87
N THR A 790 41.05 -77.26 -14.49
CA THR A 790 40.73 -77.54 -13.09
C THR A 790 41.88 -78.30 -12.43
N HIS A 791 42.34 -77.88 -11.26
CA HIS A 791 43.32 -78.63 -10.47
C HIS A 791 42.58 -79.68 -9.60
N VAL A 792 43.01 -80.94 -9.64
CA VAL A 792 42.50 -82.12 -8.89
C VAL A 792 40.97 -82.34 -8.84
N GLU A 793 40.17 -81.67 -9.68
CA GLU A 793 38.71 -81.49 -9.52
C GLU A 793 38.27 -80.75 -8.23
N SER A 794 39.18 -80.25 -7.39
CA SER A 794 38.84 -79.56 -6.14
C SER A 794 38.88 -78.04 -6.26
N THR A 795 37.72 -77.40 -6.14
CA THR A 795 37.56 -75.96 -5.87
C THR A 795 37.64 -75.61 -4.38
N LYS A 796 37.96 -76.60 -3.52
CA LYS A 796 37.83 -76.54 -2.07
C LYS A 796 39.17 -76.79 -1.36
N ASN A 797 39.30 -76.24 -0.16
CA ASN A 797 40.40 -76.51 0.77
C ASN A 797 41.80 -76.20 0.21
N CYS A 798 41.91 -75.21 -0.70
CA CYS A 798 43.18 -74.89 -1.35
C CYS A 798 44.30 -74.57 -0.34
N LEU A 799 43.97 -73.98 0.82
CA LEU A 799 44.94 -73.63 1.87
C LEU A 799 45.59 -74.82 2.58
N ASP A 800 45.02 -76.04 2.47
CA ASP A 800 45.64 -77.25 3.05
C ASP A 800 46.98 -77.54 2.35
N CYS A 801 47.06 -77.26 1.05
CA CYS A 801 48.26 -77.37 0.21
C CYS A 801 48.93 -76.02 -0.11
N HIS A 802 48.19 -74.90 -0.10
CA HIS A 802 48.68 -73.56 -0.43
C HIS A 802 48.51 -72.61 0.77
N ALA A 803 49.29 -72.83 1.83
CA ALA A 803 49.22 -72.05 3.06
C ALA A 803 49.99 -70.71 2.96
N HIS A 804 49.86 -69.85 3.99
CA HIS A 804 50.90 -68.85 4.26
C HIS A 804 52.16 -69.59 4.72
N ASN A 805 53.17 -69.70 3.85
CA ASN A 805 54.25 -70.68 4.00
C ASN A 805 55.49 -70.03 4.64
N PRO A 806 55.76 -70.28 5.94
CA PRO A 806 56.86 -69.61 6.66
C PRO A 806 58.24 -69.99 6.13
N SER A 807 58.40 -71.19 5.55
CA SER A 807 59.66 -71.68 4.99
C SER A 807 60.07 -71.00 3.69
N THR A 808 59.10 -70.40 2.97
CA THR A 808 59.34 -69.65 1.72
C THR A 808 59.27 -68.13 1.90
N GLY A 809 58.67 -67.67 3.01
CA GLY A 809 58.39 -66.25 3.24
C GLY A 809 57.20 -65.68 2.45
N LEU A 810 56.53 -66.49 1.62
CA LEU A 810 55.43 -66.06 0.74
C LEU A 810 54.11 -66.80 1.04
N ALA A 811 53.00 -66.20 0.61
CA ALA A 811 51.66 -66.76 0.73
C ALA A 811 51.26 -67.64 -0.46
N PHE A 812 50.50 -68.69 -0.18
CA PHE A 812 49.84 -69.58 -1.14
C PHE A 812 50.81 -70.41 -2.01
N MET A 813 52.07 -70.57 -1.56
CA MET A 813 53.00 -71.54 -2.13
C MET A 813 52.72 -72.96 -1.63
N ALA A 814 53.07 -73.96 -2.45
CA ALA A 814 52.87 -75.38 -2.13
C ALA A 814 53.56 -75.79 -0.81
N ASN A 815 52.85 -76.55 0.02
CA ASN A 815 53.25 -76.88 1.38
C ASN A 815 53.87 -78.30 1.47
N GLY A 816 55.14 -78.42 1.04
CA GLY A 816 55.92 -79.66 1.17
C GLY A 816 55.99 -80.53 -0.09
N ALA A 817 56.32 -81.81 0.10
CA ALA A 817 56.46 -82.79 -0.98
C ALA A 817 55.09 -83.24 -1.54
N CYS A 818 55.10 -83.81 -2.75
CA CYS A 818 53.89 -84.22 -3.50
C CYS A 818 52.90 -85.03 -2.66
N ASP A 819 53.42 -85.94 -1.85
CA ASP A 819 52.66 -86.95 -1.11
C ASP A 819 51.87 -86.34 0.07
N ALA A 820 52.19 -85.10 0.51
CA ALA A 820 51.34 -84.35 1.43
C ALA A 820 49.98 -84.00 0.79
N CYS A 821 49.99 -83.68 -0.51
CA CYS A 821 48.80 -83.32 -1.27
C CYS A 821 48.14 -84.53 -1.95
N HIS A 822 48.92 -85.50 -2.45
CA HIS A 822 48.42 -86.68 -3.19
C HIS A 822 48.41 -88.01 -2.39
N GLY A 823 48.94 -88.03 -1.17
CA GLY A 823 48.90 -89.22 -0.31
C GLY A 823 49.91 -90.31 -0.69
N TYR A 824 49.80 -91.47 -0.03
CA TYR A 824 50.65 -92.63 -0.25
C TYR A 824 49.86 -93.96 -0.16
N PRO A 825 50.09 -94.91 -1.10
CA PRO A 825 50.74 -94.70 -2.40
C PRO A 825 49.91 -93.77 -3.31
N PRO A 826 50.50 -93.15 -4.35
CA PRO A 826 49.74 -92.43 -5.37
C PRO A 826 48.74 -93.35 -6.10
N ALA A 827 47.50 -92.88 -6.31
CA ALA A 827 46.39 -93.70 -6.79
C ALA A 827 45.66 -93.09 -8.01
N PRO A 828 45.33 -93.87 -9.06
CA PRO A 828 44.55 -93.39 -10.22
C PRO A 828 43.10 -93.04 -9.87
N ARG A 829 42.46 -92.14 -10.62
CA ARG A 829 41.03 -91.79 -10.45
C ARG A 829 40.09 -92.90 -10.92
N LYS A 830 40.52 -93.73 -11.88
CA LYS A 830 39.67 -94.76 -12.51
C LYS A 830 40.41 -96.07 -12.76
N THR A 831 40.28 -97.02 -11.83
CA THR A 831 40.68 -98.42 -12.05
C THR A 831 39.68 -99.17 -12.93
N ASN A 832 40.15 -100.22 -13.60
CA ASN A 832 39.33 -101.15 -14.40
C ASN A 832 38.63 -102.24 -13.55
N PHE A 833 38.81 -102.17 -12.23
CA PHE A 833 38.28 -103.09 -11.23
C PHE A 833 37.91 -102.27 -9.98
N ALA A 834 36.95 -102.75 -9.19
CA ALA A 834 36.49 -102.03 -8.00
C ALA A 834 37.58 -102.01 -6.91
N VAL A 835 38.05 -100.81 -6.56
CA VAL A 835 39.00 -100.59 -5.46
C VAL A 835 38.43 -99.55 -4.50
N SER A 836 38.42 -99.90 -3.22
CA SER A 836 38.30 -98.94 -2.12
C SER A 836 39.69 -98.63 -1.57
N PHE A 837 40.03 -97.35 -1.52
CA PHE A 837 41.23 -96.77 -0.90
C PHE A 837 40.77 -95.62 0.02
N ALA A 838 41.67 -94.97 0.76
CA ALA A 838 41.33 -93.93 1.75
C ALA A 838 40.34 -94.41 2.85
N VAL A 839 40.30 -95.72 3.10
CA VAL A 839 39.56 -96.34 4.22
C VAL A 839 40.60 -96.84 5.23
N GLN A 840 40.29 -96.79 6.53
CA GLN A 840 41.22 -97.19 7.59
C GLN A 840 41.68 -98.65 7.40
N GLY A 841 42.98 -98.84 7.17
CA GLY A 841 43.60 -100.15 6.89
C GLY A 841 43.60 -100.57 5.41
N ASN A 842 43.17 -99.70 4.48
CA ASN A 842 43.20 -99.97 3.04
C ASN A 842 43.56 -98.71 2.24
N TRP A 843 44.86 -98.55 2.01
CA TRP A 843 45.55 -97.37 1.44
C TRP A 843 45.04 -96.07 2.06
N SER A 844 45.02 -96.05 3.39
CA SER A 844 44.31 -95.05 4.21
C SER A 844 44.71 -93.59 3.94
N SER A 845 45.93 -93.36 3.43
CA SER A 845 46.43 -92.02 3.13
C SER A 845 46.39 -91.65 1.64
N ALA A 846 46.15 -92.62 0.75
CA ALA A 846 46.18 -92.43 -0.69
C ALA A 846 45.08 -91.46 -1.16
N LYS A 847 45.44 -90.56 -2.08
CA LYS A 847 44.52 -89.68 -2.78
C LYS A 847 44.78 -89.80 -4.28
N PHE A 848 43.91 -89.19 -5.08
CA PHE A 848 44.06 -89.24 -6.52
C PHE A 848 45.28 -88.45 -7.03
N GLU A 849 46.06 -89.06 -7.92
CA GLU A 849 47.09 -88.36 -8.72
C GLU A 849 46.47 -87.71 -9.97
N ASP A 850 47.05 -86.57 -10.40
CA ASP A 850 46.67 -85.85 -11.64
C ASP A 850 47.56 -86.26 -12.84
N TYR A 851 48.29 -87.37 -12.71
CA TYR A 851 49.08 -88.02 -13.76
C TYR A 851 49.00 -89.55 -13.54
N SER A 852 48.46 -90.34 -14.49
CA SER A 852 48.25 -91.79 -14.30
C SER A 852 49.54 -92.62 -14.50
N GLY A 853 50.64 -92.19 -13.86
CA GLY A 853 51.99 -92.69 -14.13
C GLY A 853 52.18 -94.17 -13.80
N GLY A 854 51.56 -94.63 -12.70
CA GLY A 854 51.63 -96.05 -12.29
C GLY A 854 50.70 -96.98 -13.06
N GLY A 855 49.80 -96.48 -13.91
CA GLY A 855 48.82 -97.28 -14.65
C GLY A 855 47.82 -98.06 -13.78
N GLY A 856 47.82 -97.86 -12.46
CA GLY A 856 46.94 -98.52 -11.48
C GLY A 856 47.48 -99.76 -10.76
N ALA A 857 48.72 -100.20 -11.02
CA ALA A 857 49.29 -101.35 -10.31
C ALA A 857 49.45 -101.12 -8.79
N HIS A 858 49.75 -99.88 -8.37
CA HIS A 858 49.96 -99.48 -6.97
C HIS A 858 48.74 -99.70 -6.05
N VAL A 859 47.52 -99.77 -6.62
CA VAL A 859 46.28 -100.00 -5.88
C VAL A 859 45.77 -101.44 -6.02
N VAL A 860 46.70 -102.37 -6.27
CA VAL A 860 46.49 -103.83 -6.21
C VAL A 860 47.24 -104.37 -4.99
N ALA A 861 46.54 -105.08 -4.11
CA ALA A 861 47.07 -105.57 -2.83
C ALA A 861 48.23 -106.58 -2.96
N ALA A 862 48.46 -107.13 -4.15
CA ALA A 862 49.59 -108.00 -4.47
C ALA A 862 50.86 -107.25 -4.92
N HIS A 863 50.76 -105.94 -5.19
CA HIS A 863 51.91 -105.08 -5.53
C HIS A 863 52.29 -104.16 -4.37
N ILE A 864 51.32 -103.55 -3.69
CA ILE A 864 51.54 -102.74 -2.48
C ILE A 864 50.56 -103.19 -1.40
N LYS A 865 51.07 -103.45 -0.19
CA LYS A 865 50.27 -103.86 0.97
C LYS A 865 49.20 -102.81 1.32
N LYS A 866 48.07 -103.25 1.86
CA LYS A 866 46.90 -102.39 2.13
C LYS A 866 47.13 -101.38 3.26
N ASP A 867 48.03 -101.68 4.19
CA ASP A 867 48.43 -100.83 5.32
C ASP A 867 49.62 -99.91 5.00
N ALA A 868 50.08 -99.87 3.75
CA ALA A 868 51.22 -99.06 3.32
C ALA A 868 51.04 -97.57 3.67
N ASN A 869 52.08 -96.97 4.27
CA ASN A 869 52.01 -95.61 4.83
C ASN A 869 53.26 -94.75 4.52
N PRO A 870 53.14 -93.41 4.54
CA PRO A 870 54.22 -92.51 4.08
C PRO A 870 55.57 -92.69 4.79
N SER A 871 55.60 -93.17 6.04
CA SER A 871 56.88 -93.32 6.78
C SER A 871 57.72 -94.51 6.31
N GLU A 872 57.15 -95.40 5.49
CA GLU A 872 57.84 -96.53 4.85
C GLU A 872 58.59 -96.11 3.57
N GLY A 873 58.39 -94.88 3.10
CA GLY A 873 59.14 -94.29 1.98
C GLY A 873 59.09 -95.13 0.71
N TRP A 874 60.24 -95.61 0.24
CA TRP A 874 60.33 -96.45 -0.96
C TRP A 874 60.30 -97.97 -0.67
N ALA A 875 60.22 -98.40 0.59
CA ALA A 875 60.35 -99.80 0.98
C ALA A 875 59.28 -100.73 0.38
N ASN A 876 58.06 -100.22 0.14
CA ASN A 876 57.00 -100.98 -0.54
C ASN A 876 57.20 -101.10 -2.06
N CYS A 877 58.05 -100.26 -2.68
CA CYS A 877 58.25 -100.19 -4.14
C CYS A 877 59.57 -100.82 -4.59
N LEU A 878 60.61 -100.71 -3.77
CA LEU A 878 61.94 -101.27 -4.03
C LEU A 878 61.96 -102.79 -4.36
N PRO A 879 61.11 -103.66 -3.77
CA PRO A 879 61.04 -105.08 -4.13
C PRO A 879 60.65 -105.37 -5.59
N CYS A 880 60.23 -104.36 -6.36
CA CYS A 880 59.98 -104.49 -7.80
C CYS A 880 60.81 -103.50 -8.65
N HIS A 881 61.42 -102.47 -8.04
CA HIS A 881 62.01 -101.33 -8.74
C HIS A 881 63.34 -100.85 -8.14
N PHE A 882 64.43 -101.04 -8.86
CA PHE A 882 65.79 -100.90 -8.31
C PHE A 882 66.31 -99.46 -8.13
N GLU A 883 65.64 -98.44 -8.71
CA GLU A 883 66.15 -97.05 -8.71
C GLU A 883 65.55 -96.14 -7.62
N GLY A 884 64.59 -96.63 -6.83
CA GLY A 884 64.01 -95.91 -5.69
C GLY A 884 63.64 -94.45 -5.98
N GLN A 885 64.13 -93.53 -5.17
CA GLN A 885 63.89 -92.08 -5.34
C GLN A 885 64.54 -91.50 -6.61
N ALA A 886 65.64 -92.08 -7.11
CA ALA A 886 66.37 -91.55 -8.26
C ALA A 886 65.59 -91.74 -9.57
N GLY A 887 64.91 -92.89 -9.73
CA GLY A 887 63.99 -93.14 -10.86
C GLY A 887 62.72 -92.27 -10.85
N HIS A 888 62.44 -91.59 -9.73
CA HIS A 888 61.29 -90.71 -9.52
C HIS A 888 61.69 -89.22 -9.42
N ASN A 889 62.87 -88.85 -9.95
CA ASN A 889 63.33 -87.47 -9.97
C ASN A 889 62.45 -86.61 -10.89
N ARG A 890 61.85 -85.53 -10.35
CA ARG A 890 60.75 -84.82 -11.00
C ARG A 890 60.91 -83.29 -10.99
N ALA A 891 60.76 -82.70 -12.17
CA ALA A 891 60.40 -81.29 -12.31
C ALA A 891 58.89 -81.12 -12.08
N LEU A 892 58.47 -79.94 -11.60
CA LEU A 892 57.07 -79.63 -11.31
C LEU A 892 56.51 -78.59 -12.30
N PRO A 893 55.24 -78.70 -12.72
CA PRO A 893 54.27 -79.72 -12.34
C PRO A 893 54.51 -81.07 -13.06
N VAL A 894 54.35 -82.18 -12.35
CA VAL A 894 54.72 -83.54 -12.85
C VAL A 894 54.04 -83.87 -14.18
N ARG A 895 52.79 -83.46 -14.40
CA ARG A 895 52.01 -83.70 -15.62
C ARG A 895 52.70 -83.22 -16.92
N ASP A 896 53.55 -82.21 -16.83
CA ASP A 896 54.24 -81.64 -18.00
C ASP A 896 55.67 -82.22 -18.17
N PHE A 897 56.09 -83.04 -17.19
CA PHE A 897 57.40 -83.66 -17.07
C PHE A 897 57.32 -85.18 -16.76
N VAL A 898 56.20 -85.85 -17.06
CA VAL A 898 55.98 -87.28 -16.74
C VAL A 898 57.01 -88.15 -17.46
N GLN A 899 57.51 -87.72 -18.62
CA GLN A 899 58.62 -88.34 -19.35
C GLN A 899 59.93 -88.47 -18.56
N ASN A 900 60.07 -87.73 -17.44
CA ASN A 900 61.22 -87.84 -16.54
C ASN A 900 61.03 -88.91 -15.44
N VAL A 901 59.82 -89.44 -15.25
CA VAL A 901 59.51 -90.47 -14.24
C VAL A 901 59.72 -91.86 -14.85
N THR A 902 60.90 -92.44 -14.65
CA THR A 902 61.30 -93.70 -15.28
C THR A 902 61.26 -94.86 -14.29
N VAL A 903 60.09 -95.48 -14.17
CA VAL A 903 59.90 -96.67 -13.33
C VAL A 903 60.48 -97.90 -14.04
N LYS A 904 61.68 -98.33 -13.62
CA LYS A 904 62.33 -99.54 -14.15
C LYS A 904 62.05 -100.73 -13.23
N VAL A 905 61.61 -101.86 -13.80
CA VAL A 905 61.51 -103.14 -13.07
C VAL A 905 62.92 -103.67 -12.78
N ASP A 906 63.16 -104.24 -11.60
CA ASP A 906 64.43 -104.90 -11.27
C ASP A 906 64.76 -106.04 -12.27
N PRO A 907 65.97 -106.07 -12.86
CA PRO A 907 66.41 -107.14 -13.75
C PRO A 907 66.20 -108.57 -13.21
N GLN A 908 66.29 -108.79 -11.89
CA GLN A 908 66.16 -110.12 -11.29
C GLN A 908 64.79 -110.79 -11.52
N TYR A 909 63.77 -110.02 -11.90
CA TYR A 909 62.41 -110.51 -12.18
C TYR A 909 62.06 -110.56 -13.67
N ARG A 910 63.00 -110.29 -14.58
CA ARG A 910 62.80 -110.31 -16.04
C ARG A 910 63.18 -111.67 -16.63
N PHE A 911 62.59 -112.04 -17.77
CA PHE A 911 63.05 -113.21 -18.54
C PHE A 911 64.05 -112.88 -19.65
N SER A 912 64.11 -111.63 -20.11
CA SER A 912 65.15 -111.12 -21.01
C SER A 912 65.26 -109.59 -20.92
N ASP A 913 66.44 -109.05 -21.25
CA ASP A 913 66.65 -107.60 -21.30
C ASP A 913 66.46 -106.99 -22.70
N GLU A 914 66.52 -107.78 -23.77
CA GLU A 914 66.57 -107.27 -25.15
C GLU A 914 65.20 -107.10 -25.84
N ALA A 915 64.11 -107.63 -25.27
CA ALA A 915 62.78 -107.51 -25.86
C ALA A 915 61.67 -107.37 -24.81
N LEU A 916 61.04 -106.19 -24.78
CA LEU A 916 59.76 -105.90 -24.14
C LEU A 916 59.53 -106.55 -22.77
N VAL A 917 60.18 -106.03 -21.72
CA VAL A 917 59.38 -105.65 -20.53
C VAL A 917 58.63 -104.37 -20.88
N SER A 918 57.70 -104.49 -21.84
CA SER A 918 56.66 -103.50 -22.00
C SER A 918 55.64 -103.76 -20.90
N TYR A 919 56.00 -103.30 -19.69
CA TYR A 919 55.04 -102.45 -19.01
C TYR A 919 54.61 -101.40 -20.05
N THR A 920 53.38 -101.49 -20.53
CA THR A 920 52.77 -100.41 -21.29
C THR A 920 52.40 -99.33 -20.28
N SER A 921 53.44 -98.71 -19.74
CA SER A 921 53.40 -97.41 -19.09
C SER A 921 52.74 -96.42 -20.02
N ALA A 922 52.24 -95.32 -19.46
CA ALA A 922 51.70 -94.21 -20.21
C ALA A 922 52.66 -93.86 -21.37
N GLN A 923 52.30 -94.25 -22.60
CA GLN A 923 53.14 -94.04 -23.77
C GLN A 923 53.00 -92.57 -24.19
N LEU A 924 53.72 -91.73 -23.46
CA LEU A 924 53.58 -90.28 -23.43
C LEU A 924 53.93 -89.66 -24.78
N VAL A 925 52.89 -89.19 -25.45
CA VAL A 925 53.00 -88.24 -26.56
C VAL A 925 52.75 -86.84 -26.03
N SER A 926 53.73 -85.94 -26.20
CA SER A 926 53.56 -84.54 -25.82
C SER A 926 52.42 -83.92 -26.63
N GLY A 927 51.35 -83.48 -25.95
CA GLY A 927 50.12 -83.00 -26.58
C GLY A 927 49.13 -84.10 -27.04
N GLY A 928 49.35 -85.36 -26.69
CA GLY A 928 48.46 -86.48 -27.01
C GLY A 928 47.75 -87.09 -25.79
N VAL A 929 47.05 -88.21 -26.02
CA VAL A 929 46.31 -88.95 -24.98
C VAL A 929 47.20 -90.08 -24.43
N ASN A 930 47.28 -90.24 -23.11
CA ASN A 930 48.00 -91.35 -22.50
C ASN A 930 47.27 -92.67 -22.71
N LYS A 931 48.00 -93.77 -22.52
CA LYS A 931 47.44 -95.13 -22.50
C LYS A 931 47.94 -95.84 -21.25
N SER A 932 47.06 -96.09 -20.29
CA SER A 932 47.29 -97.12 -19.28
C SER A 932 47.39 -98.49 -19.97
N GLY A 933 48.18 -99.40 -19.42
CA GLY A 933 48.47 -100.67 -20.08
C GLY A 933 48.76 -101.82 -19.13
N SER A 934 49.28 -102.88 -19.71
CA SER A 934 49.60 -104.16 -19.08
C SER A 934 51.11 -104.34 -18.88
N CYS A 935 51.48 -105.25 -17.99
CA CYS A 935 52.83 -105.77 -17.84
C CYS A 935 52.92 -107.19 -18.40
N PHE A 936 54.06 -107.53 -18.97
CA PHE A 936 54.45 -108.90 -19.33
C PHE A 936 55.97 -109.06 -19.34
N ASN A 937 56.42 -110.30 -19.61
CA ASN A 937 57.84 -110.69 -19.64
C ASN A 937 58.59 -110.58 -18.30
N VAL A 938 57.84 -110.68 -17.20
CA VAL A 938 58.37 -110.71 -15.81
C VAL A 938 57.81 -111.90 -15.04
N SER A 939 58.51 -112.33 -13.99
CA SER A 939 58.20 -113.54 -13.19
C SER A 939 56.76 -113.62 -12.67
N CYS A 940 56.14 -112.49 -12.36
CA CYS A 940 54.74 -112.41 -11.91
C CYS A 940 53.72 -112.41 -13.06
N HIS A 941 54.14 -112.07 -14.30
CA HIS A 941 53.28 -111.86 -15.47
C HIS A 941 53.90 -112.47 -16.75
N PHE A 942 53.79 -113.80 -16.86
CA PHE A 942 54.13 -114.59 -18.05
C PHE A 942 53.28 -114.27 -19.30
N ARG A 943 52.16 -113.56 -19.13
CA ARG A 943 51.27 -113.08 -20.18
C ARG A 943 50.88 -111.63 -19.87
N PRO A 944 50.47 -110.83 -20.86
CA PRO A 944 49.91 -109.49 -20.63
C PRO A 944 48.85 -109.49 -19.53
N SER A 945 49.10 -108.72 -18.47
CA SER A 945 48.12 -108.50 -17.41
C SER A 945 46.86 -107.78 -17.92
N PRO A 946 45.74 -107.81 -17.18
CA PRO A 946 44.64 -106.90 -17.42
C PRO A 946 45.11 -105.44 -17.30
N GLN A 947 44.60 -104.58 -18.17
CA GLN A 947 44.79 -103.12 -18.07
C GLN A 947 44.19 -102.64 -16.74
N TRP A 948 45.01 -102.07 -15.85
CA TRP A 948 44.60 -101.80 -14.45
C TRP A 948 43.87 -100.47 -14.24
N SER A 949 44.23 -99.43 -15.00
CA SER A 949 43.55 -98.12 -15.06
C SER A 949 42.82 -97.95 -16.39
N ILE A 950 41.73 -97.18 -16.42
CA ILE A 950 41.00 -96.78 -17.65
C ILE A 950 41.15 -95.28 -17.95
N GLU A 951 42.22 -94.66 -17.46
CA GLU A 951 42.51 -93.24 -17.60
C GLU A 951 43.17 -92.86 -18.95
N ARG A 952 43.29 -91.56 -19.16
CA ARG A 952 43.73 -90.87 -20.39
C ARG A 952 44.99 -90.04 -20.19
#